data_AF-C5CQG9-F1
#
_entry.id   AF-C5CQG9-F1
#
_cell.length_a   1.000
_cell.length_b   1.000
_cell.length_c   1.000
_cell.angle_alpha   90.00
_cell.angle_beta   90.00
_cell.angle_gamma   90.00
#
_symmetry.space_group_name_H-M   'P 1'
#
loop_
_entity.id
_entity.type
_entity.pdbx_description
1 polymer ?
#
loop_
_entity_poly.entity_id
_entity_poly.type
_entity_poly.pdbx_seq_one_letter_code
_entity_poly.pdbx_strand_id
1 'polypeptide(L)'
;MNHKKSTMAQRLRAAGLGLLALGAFALAHAQNAIEAVTSSTQSGAEVIRIDLAQPLAALPTGFVVQTPARIALDFPGVTNAIGRSAIEVNQGNLRSVNVVQAGERSRVVLNLKQATAYKTEIQGKSLLVILEPAAGAALASSTPTVFAENRNRDTLPLRDVDFRLGADNTGRVIVDLPNNQVGVDVKQQGKSLVVEFTKSTLPEGLRRRLDVADFNTPVQLITSQQSGDRVRMTIEAKGDWEHSAYQSENQFVVEVRARKVDPAKLTQGVGYNGEKLSLNFQNIEIRSLLQVIADFTNFNIVTSDSVTGALTLRLKDVPWDQALDIIMQAKNLGMRKNGSVLWIAPKDEINAKEKLEFEAKAAIENLEPLRTQSFQLNYTKAIAIAQGLTGTGASAGGGGGSGTTTRILSPRGSVIAESRTNQLFVSDIPSRLAQVADLIQKLDIPVRQVLIEARIVEASDTFGKSLGVRLGGGISRERVASANGNPAYGTFGVMPVTTAAGGVGGATATWTNSNFINLPAGDAGGTGNAPGTFAISLFNSSLSRMLNLEISALEADGKGKLVSSPRVITADQTKALIEQGEEIPYQQATSSGATSISFRKAVLKLEVTPQITPEGNIILTLDVSKDARGVNTSAGPAINTKHVQTEVLVENGGTVVIGGIFELTETNDESRVPVLGEVPYLGALFRKRERVANKTEMLVFITPKMITDRNAAR
;
A
#
# COMPACT_ATOMS: atom_id res chain seq x y z
N MET A 1 88.66 28.59 -27.34
CA MET A 1 89.81 28.11 -26.56
C MET A 1 89.93 26.61 -26.74
N ASN A 2 91.05 26.19 -27.32
CA ASN A 2 91.73 24.90 -27.25
C ASN A 2 90.89 23.61 -27.12
N HIS A 3 90.74 22.83 -28.19
CA HIS A 3 91.70 21.83 -28.69
C HIS A 3 92.17 20.78 -27.67
N LYS A 4 91.81 19.54 -28.04
CA LYS A 4 92.70 18.36 -28.17
C LYS A 4 93.15 17.66 -26.89
N LYS A 5 92.57 16.47 -26.71
CA LYS A 5 93.17 15.12 -26.66
C LYS A 5 92.24 14.30 -25.75
N SER A 6 91.78 13.11 -26.10
CA SER A 6 92.60 11.96 -26.42
C SER A 6 91.68 10.84 -26.94
N THR A 7 91.87 10.44 -28.18
CA THR A 7 92.32 9.07 -28.56
C THR A 7 91.25 7.99 -28.56
N MET A 8 90.79 7.66 -29.77
CA MET A 8 91.11 6.40 -30.46
C MET A 8 90.73 5.06 -29.80
N ALA A 9 90.11 5.07 -28.61
CA ALA A 9 89.62 3.90 -27.89
C ALA A 9 88.08 3.75 -27.95
N GLN A 10 87.35 4.78 -28.38
CA GLN A 10 85.89 4.71 -28.58
C GLN A 10 85.48 4.29 -30.00
N ARG A 11 86.39 4.33 -30.98
CA ARG A 11 86.09 3.92 -32.37
C ARG A 11 86.29 2.43 -32.67
N LEU A 12 86.74 1.65 -31.69
CA LEU A 12 86.85 0.18 -31.78
C LEU A 12 85.80 -0.58 -30.95
N ARG A 13 84.94 0.13 -30.20
CA ARG A 13 83.76 -0.43 -29.52
C ARG A 13 82.44 -0.20 -30.28
N ALA A 14 82.44 0.65 -31.31
CA ALA A 14 81.26 0.94 -32.12
C ALA A 14 81.17 0.10 -33.43
N ALA A 15 82.20 -0.70 -33.75
CA ALA A 15 82.22 -1.54 -34.96
C ALA A 15 81.88 -3.03 -34.70
N GLY A 16 81.69 -3.44 -33.43
CA GLY A 16 81.34 -4.82 -33.05
C GLY A 16 79.85 -5.07 -32.82
N LEU A 17 78.98 -4.07 -32.96
CA LEU A 17 77.55 -4.15 -32.70
C LEU A 17 76.68 -3.73 -33.90
N GLY A 18 77.29 -3.68 -35.09
CA GLY A 18 76.61 -3.42 -36.38
C GLY A 18 76.42 -4.65 -37.26
N LEU A 19 76.82 -5.85 -36.80
CA LEU A 19 76.83 -7.08 -37.61
C LEU A 19 76.30 -8.33 -36.87
N LEU A 20 75.51 -8.10 -35.82
CA LEU A 20 74.70 -9.11 -35.11
C LEU A 20 73.20 -8.72 -35.08
N ALA A 21 72.79 -7.90 -36.07
CA ALA A 21 71.41 -7.45 -36.27
C ALA A 21 70.75 -8.07 -37.53
N LEU A 22 71.30 -9.18 -38.04
CA LEU A 22 70.74 -9.96 -39.15
C LEU A 22 70.60 -11.42 -38.69
N GLY A 23 69.57 -11.69 -37.88
CA GLY A 23 69.25 -13.05 -37.44
C GLY A 23 68.62 -13.13 -36.05
N ALA A 24 67.52 -12.43 -35.81
CA ALA A 24 66.65 -12.69 -34.64
C ALA A 24 65.19 -12.43 -35.03
N PHE A 25 64.51 -13.54 -35.33
CA PHE A 25 63.07 -13.79 -35.29
C PHE A 25 62.12 -12.59 -35.49
N ALA A 26 61.50 -12.57 -36.66
CA ALA A 26 60.12 -12.09 -36.78
C ALA A 26 59.24 -12.93 -35.84
N LEU A 27 59.01 -12.45 -34.61
CA LEU A 27 57.83 -12.85 -33.85
C LEU A 27 56.65 -12.18 -34.54
N ALA A 28 56.10 -12.86 -35.55
CA ALA A 28 54.72 -12.63 -35.92
C ALA A 28 53.90 -12.74 -34.63
N HIS A 29 53.31 -11.63 -34.18
CA HIS A 29 52.29 -11.67 -33.14
C HIS A 29 51.14 -12.49 -33.73
N ALA A 30 51.15 -13.80 -33.46
CA ALA A 30 50.08 -14.69 -33.83
C ALA A 30 48.82 -14.18 -33.12
N GLN A 31 47.90 -13.64 -33.91
CA GLN A 31 46.59 -13.23 -33.44
C GLN A 31 45.94 -14.44 -32.79
N ASN A 32 45.50 -14.31 -31.53
CA ASN A 32 44.96 -15.45 -30.79
C ASN A 32 43.73 -15.99 -31.55
N ALA A 33 43.56 -17.29 -31.60
CA ALA A 33 42.50 -17.90 -32.42
C ALA A 33 41.79 -19.01 -31.64
N ILE A 34 40.47 -19.13 -31.85
CA ILE A 34 39.69 -20.26 -31.33
C ILE A 34 39.97 -21.47 -32.23
N GLU A 35 40.58 -22.51 -31.68
CA GLU A 35 41.01 -23.70 -32.41
C GLU A 35 39.94 -24.81 -32.38
N ALA A 36 39.28 -24.99 -31.24
CA ALA A 36 38.26 -26.02 -31.09
C ALA A 36 37.18 -25.62 -30.07
N VAL A 37 35.97 -26.15 -30.26
CA VAL A 37 34.90 -26.12 -29.25
C VAL A 37 34.37 -27.52 -29.08
N THR A 38 34.43 -28.03 -27.85
CA THR A 38 33.96 -29.37 -27.49
C THR A 38 32.97 -29.28 -26.34
N SER A 39 31.98 -30.18 -26.30
CA SER A 39 31.02 -30.29 -25.21
C SER A 39 31.18 -31.65 -24.51
N SER A 40 31.07 -31.65 -23.19
CA SER A 40 31.07 -32.87 -22.38
C SER A 40 30.14 -32.71 -21.19
N THR A 41 29.68 -33.82 -20.60
CA THR A 41 28.91 -33.79 -19.35
C THR A 41 29.78 -34.31 -18.22
N GLN A 42 29.97 -33.50 -17.18
CA GLN A 42 30.78 -33.85 -16.01
C GLN A 42 29.96 -33.61 -14.75
N SER A 43 29.75 -34.66 -13.94
CA SER A 43 28.99 -34.60 -12.68
C SER A 43 27.56 -34.01 -12.82
N GLY A 44 26.89 -34.28 -13.95
CA GLY A 44 25.52 -33.80 -14.22
C GLY A 44 25.43 -32.37 -14.75
N ALA A 45 26.54 -31.62 -14.83
CA ALA A 45 26.61 -30.32 -15.49
C ALA A 45 27.18 -30.46 -16.91
N GLU A 46 26.64 -29.68 -17.85
CA GLU A 46 27.18 -29.58 -19.21
C GLU A 46 28.36 -28.61 -19.23
N VAL A 47 29.52 -29.10 -19.64
CA VAL A 47 30.76 -28.32 -19.72
C VAL A 47 31.15 -28.17 -21.19
N ILE A 48 31.16 -26.93 -21.67
CA ILE A 48 31.66 -26.55 -22.98
C ILE A 48 33.10 -26.07 -22.82
N ARG A 49 34.03 -26.71 -23.52
CA ARG A 49 35.45 -26.34 -23.55
C ARG A 49 35.76 -25.65 -24.87
N ILE A 50 36.25 -24.41 -24.79
CA ILE A 50 36.69 -23.59 -25.92
C ILE A 50 38.21 -23.49 -25.87
N ASP A 51 38.91 -24.12 -26.82
CA ASP A 51 40.37 -24.13 -26.90
C ASP A 51 40.89 -22.98 -27.77
N LEU A 52 41.91 -22.28 -27.28
CA LEU A 52 42.52 -21.12 -27.92
C LEU A 52 44.02 -21.35 -28.17
N ALA A 53 44.57 -20.71 -29.21
CA ALA A 53 45.99 -20.78 -29.55
C ALA A 53 46.90 -20.29 -28.40
N GLN A 54 46.44 -19.25 -27.68
CA GLN A 54 47.10 -18.64 -26.53
C GLN A 54 46.12 -18.46 -25.34
N PRO A 55 46.61 -18.50 -24.08
CA PRO A 55 45.78 -18.30 -22.90
C PRO A 55 45.15 -16.90 -22.86
N LEU A 56 43.89 -16.81 -22.41
CA LEU A 56 43.18 -15.53 -22.26
C LEU A 56 43.70 -14.75 -21.04
N ALA A 57 43.93 -13.45 -21.21
CA ALA A 57 44.35 -12.55 -20.13
C ALA A 57 43.21 -12.18 -19.16
N ALA A 58 41.96 -12.25 -19.61
CA ALA A 58 40.76 -11.95 -18.82
C ALA A 58 39.56 -12.80 -19.30
N LEU A 59 38.56 -12.98 -18.43
CA LEU A 59 37.32 -13.68 -18.76
C LEU A 59 36.52 -12.89 -19.82
N PRO A 60 35.98 -13.56 -20.85
CA PRO A 60 35.17 -12.92 -21.87
C PRO A 60 33.84 -12.45 -21.28
N THR A 61 33.35 -11.30 -21.75
CA THR A 61 32.03 -10.79 -21.38
C THR A 61 30.95 -11.61 -22.05
N GLY A 62 29.89 -11.99 -21.32
CA GLY A 62 28.80 -12.74 -21.90
C GLY A 62 27.43 -12.39 -21.35
N PHE A 63 26.40 -12.59 -22.17
CA PHE A 63 25.00 -12.29 -21.85
C PHE A 63 24.08 -13.45 -22.24
N VAL A 64 22.98 -13.61 -21.50
CA VAL A 64 21.96 -14.63 -21.73
C VAL A 64 20.72 -13.97 -22.35
N VAL A 65 20.18 -14.56 -23.40
CA VAL A 65 18.91 -14.21 -24.04
C VAL A 65 17.93 -15.33 -23.74
N GLN A 66 16.72 -15.03 -23.25
CA GLN A 66 15.76 -16.08 -22.84
C GLN A 66 14.84 -16.54 -23.99
N THR A 67 14.42 -15.61 -24.85
CA THR A 67 13.45 -15.90 -25.92
C THR A 67 13.96 -15.36 -27.26
N PRO A 68 14.60 -16.19 -28.10
CA PRO A 68 14.97 -17.59 -27.89
C PRO A 68 16.17 -17.79 -26.95
N ALA A 69 16.25 -18.94 -26.28
CA ALA A 69 17.28 -19.24 -25.27
C ALA A 69 18.69 -19.32 -25.90
N ARG A 70 19.56 -18.34 -25.59
CA ARG A 70 20.93 -18.24 -26.12
C ARG A 70 21.89 -17.68 -25.06
N ILE A 71 23.14 -18.11 -25.08
CA ILE A 71 24.24 -17.47 -24.34
C ILE A 71 25.25 -16.96 -25.36
N ALA A 72 25.58 -15.67 -25.33
CA ALA A 72 26.58 -15.08 -26.21
C ALA A 72 27.81 -14.67 -25.38
N LEU A 73 29.00 -15.13 -25.79
CA LEU A 73 30.30 -14.81 -25.21
C LEU A 73 31.13 -14.03 -26.22
N ASP A 74 31.66 -12.87 -25.82
CA ASP A 74 32.45 -11.99 -26.67
C ASP A 74 33.94 -12.08 -26.35
N PHE A 75 34.74 -12.38 -27.37
CA PHE A 75 36.19 -12.51 -27.32
C PHE A 75 36.86 -11.36 -28.08
N PRO A 76 37.48 -10.40 -27.39
CA PRO A 76 38.25 -9.33 -28.03
C PRO A 76 39.61 -9.82 -28.50
N GLY A 77 40.03 -9.45 -29.72
CA GLY A 77 41.32 -9.78 -30.30
C GLY A 77 41.50 -11.25 -30.70
N VAL A 78 40.42 -12.04 -30.74
CA VAL A 78 40.47 -13.48 -31.07
C VAL A 78 39.79 -13.75 -32.40
N THR A 79 40.43 -14.49 -33.31
CA THR A 79 39.89 -14.91 -34.61
C THR A 79 39.29 -16.31 -34.56
N ASN A 80 38.38 -16.67 -35.48
CA ASN A 80 37.84 -18.03 -35.58
C ASN A 80 38.76 -18.90 -36.47
N ALA A 81 39.48 -19.86 -35.88
CA ALA A 81 40.31 -20.84 -36.61
C ALA A 81 39.68 -22.25 -36.71
N ILE A 82 38.44 -22.43 -36.26
CA ILE A 82 37.71 -23.71 -36.30
C ILE A 82 37.37 -24.11 -37.77
N GLY A 83 37.37 -23.16 -38.70
CA GLY A 83 37.04 -23.37 -40.10
C GLY A 83 35.55 -23.55 -40.41
N ARG A 84 34.68 -23.49 -39.38
CA ARG A 84 33.20 -23.52 -39.51
C ARG A 84 32.57 -22.50 -38.57
N SER A 85 31.43 -21.93 -38.97
CA SER A 85 30.69 -20.92 -38.22
C SER A 85 29.62 -21.50 -37.29
N ALA A 86 29.24 -22.77 -37.46
CA ALA A 86 28.24 -23.46 -36.66
C ALA A 86 28.65 -24.91 -36.39
N ILE A 87 28.49 -25.34 -35.14
CA ILE A 87 28.74 -26.70 -34.66
C ILE A 87 27.44 -27.19 -34.02
N GLU A 88 26.84 -28.23 -34.58
CA GLU A 88 25.70 -28.89 -33.94
C GLU A 88 26.18 -29.87 -32.87
N VAL A 89 25.63 -29.73 -31.67
CA VAL A 89 26.04 -30.52 -30.51
C VAL A 89 24.90 -31.43 -30.04
N ASN A 90 23.66 -30.90 -30.02
CA ASN A 90 22.41 -31.60 -29.64
C ASN A 90 22.48 -32.43 -28.34
N GLN A 91 23.45 -32.15 -27.45
CA GLN A 91 23.71 -32.89 -26.23
C GLN A 91 23.20 -32.09 -25.03
N GLY A 92 22.29 -32.68 -24.26
CA GLY A 92 21.71 -32.02 -23.10
C GLY A 92 20.87 -30.78 -23.46
N ASN A 93 21.09 -29.66 -22.79
CA ASN A 93 20.47 -28.36 -23.01
C ASN A 93 21.09 -27.59 -24.19
N LEU A 94 22.33 -27.88 -24.58
CA LEU A 94 22.99 -27.26 -25.72
C LEU A 94 22.52 -27.85 -27.08
N ARG A 95 21.95 -27.01 -27.96
CA ARG A 95 21.59 -27.38 -29.34
C ARG A 95 22.77 -27.22 -30.30
N SER A 96 23.32 -26.00 -30.37
CA SER A 96 24.41 -25.69 -31.29
C SER A 96 25.27 -24.55 -30.77
N VAL A 97 26.50 -24.48 -31.26
CA VAL A 97 27.44 -23.39 -30.98
C VAL A 97 27.77 -22.68 -32.29
N ASN A 98 27.50 -21.39 -32.35
CA ASN A 98 27.85 -20.57 -33.51
C ASN A 98 29.01 -19.64 -33.15
N VAL A 99 30.05 -19.62 -33.97
CA VAL A 99 31.18 -18.71 -33.82
C VAL A 99 31.16 -17.70 -34.96
N VAL A 100 30.84 -16.45 -34.62
CA VAL A 100 30.71 -15.34 -35.57
C VAL A 100 31.84 -14.36 -35.33
N GLN A 101 32.69 -14.15 -36.33
CA GLN A 101 33.78 -13.17 -36.27
C GLN A 101 33.37 -11.88 -36.99
N ALA A 102 33.50 -10.74 -36.31
CA ALA A 102 33.25 -9.41 -36.86
C ALA A 102 34.38 -8.45 -36.44
N GLY A 103 35.22 -8.06 -37.40
CA GLY A 103 36.40 -7.22 -37.13
C GLY A 103 37.40 -7.92 -36.20
N GLU A 104 37.83 -7.23 -35.15
CA GLU A 104 38.73 -7.75 -34.11
C GLU A 104 38.00 -8.51 -32.99
N ARG A 105 36.71 -8.80 -33.12
CA ARG A 105 35.93 -9.52 -32.09
C ARG A 105 35.32 -10.79 -32.65
N SER A 106 35.42 -11.87 -31.87
CA SER A 106 34.67 -13.11 -32.12
C SER A 106 33.58 -13.28 -31.08
N ARG A 107 32.35 -13.55 -31.52
CA ARG A 107 31.21 -13.86 -30.66
C ARG A 107 30.86 -15.34 -30.78
N VAL A 108 30.88 -16.04 -29.66
CA VAL A 108 30.44 -17.44 -29.55
C VAL A 108 29.02 -17.45 -28.99
N VAL A 109 28.06 -17.94 -29.76
CA VAL A 109 26.64 -18.03 -29.40
C VAL A 109 26.26 -19.49 -29.18
N LEU A 110 25.98 -19.86 -27.93
CA LEU A 110 25.43 -21.14 -27.53
C LEU A 110 23.89 -21.08 -27.66
N ASN A 111 23.31 -21.85 -28.59
CA ASN A 111 21.86 -21.99 -28.71
C ASN A 111 21.39 -23.10 -27.77
N LEU A 112 20.42 -22.80 -26.90
CA LEU A 112 19.95 -23.73 -25.86
C LEU A 112 18.51 -24.20 -26.11
N LYS A 113 18.12 -25.33 -25.53
CA LYS A 113 16.73 -25.81 -25.50
C LYS A 113 15.91 -25.05 -24.46
N GLN A 114 16.52 -24.70 -23.33
CA GLN A 114 15.97 -23.94 -22.21
C GLN A 114 17.02 -22.93 -21.72
N ALA A 115 16.61 -21.76 -21.23
CA ALA A 115 17.56 -20.78 -20.70
C ALA A 115 18.15 -21.28 -19.37
N THR A 116 19.48 -21.37 -19.28
CA THR A 116 20.19 -21.82 -18.06
C THR A 116 21.31 -20.85 -17.70
N ALA A 117 21.57 -20.71 -16.40
CA ALA A 117 22.74 -19.96 -15.91
C ALA A 117 24.05 -20.66 -16.30
N TYR A 118 25.13 -19.89 -16.38
CA TYR A 118 26.46 -20.40 -16.73
C TYR A 118 27.55 -19.83 -15.83
N LYS A 119 28.62 -20.60 -15.64
CA LYS A 119 29.88 -20.16 -15.03
C LYS A 119 31.01 -20.32 -16.03
N THR A 120 31.96 -19.38 -16.05
CA THR A 120 33.15 -19.44 -16.91
C THR A 120 34.41 -19.54 -16.07
N GLU A 121 35.34 -20.40 -16.48
CA GLU A 121 36.64 -20.60 -15.82
C GLU A 121 37.74 -20.72 -16.88
N ILE A 122 38.85 -20.01 -16.70
CA ILE A 122 40.02 -20.10 -17.58
C ILE A 122 40.92 -21.21 -17.06
N GLN A 123 41.20 -22.21 -17.89
CA GLN A 123 42.16 -23.28 -17.62
C GLN A 123 43.24 -23.28 -18.69
N GLY A 124 44.30 -22.50 -18.45
CA GLY A 124 45.42 -22.35 -19.37
C GLY A 124 44.95 -21.79 -20.72
N LYS A 125 45.06 -22.60 -21.78
CA LYS A 125 44.64 -22.26 -23.16
C LYS A 125 43.15 -22.49 -23.43
N SER A 126 42.42 -23.04 -22.47
CA SER A 126 41.02 -23.43 -22.64
C SER A 126 40.13 -22.57 -21.75
N LEU A 127 38.97 -22.15 -22.26
CA LEU A 127 37.88 -21.58 -21.45
C LEU A 127 36.82 -22.66 -21.24
N LEU A 128 36.50 -22.97 -19.98
CA LEU A 128 35.38 -23.82 -19.62
C LEU A 128 34.14 -22.98 -19.36
N VAL A 129 33.04 -23.34 -20.01
CA VAL A 129 31.70 -22.78 -19.78
C VAL A 129 30.84 -23.90 -19.19
N ILE A 130 30.50 -23.79 -17.91
CA ILE A 130 29.73 -24.79 -17.18
C ILE A 130 28.29 -24.31 -17.12
N LEU A 131 27.37 -25.04 -17.75
CA LEU A 131 25.92 -24.82 -17.64
C LEU A 131 25.41 -25.50 -16.38
N GLU A 132 24.68 -24.75 -15.54
CA GLU A 132 24.11 -25.31 -14.32
C GLU A 132 22.94 -26.25 -14.66
N PRO A 133 22.86 -27.45 -14.04
CA PRO A 133 21.80 -28.41 -14.34
C PRO A 133 20.43 -27.87 -13.95
N ALA A 134 19.49 -27.85 -14.90
CA ALA A 134 18.09 -27.59 -14.61
C ALA A 134 17.55 -28.74 -13.74
N ALA A 135 17.21 -28.46 -12.49
CA ALA A 135 16.59 -29.43 -11.59
C ALA A 135 15.30 -29.99 -12.24
N GLY A 136 15.13 -31.30 -12.14
CA GLY A 136 14.04 -32.05 -12.77
C GLY A 136 12.66 -31.46 -12.54
N ALA A 137 11.81 -31.60 -13.57
CA ALA A 137 10.45 -31.08 -13.65
C ALA A 137 9.59 -31.40 -12.42
N ALA A 138 9.51 -30.43 -11.51
CA ALA A 138 8.41 -30.27 -10.56
C ALA A 138 7.73 -28.95 -10.92
N LEU A 139 6.43 -29.02 -11.22
CA LEU A 139 5.45 -27.94 -11.36
C LEU A 139 6.04 -26.53 -11.20
N ALA A 140 6.51 -25.95 -12.30
CA ALA A 140 7.08 -24.61 -12.30
C ALA A 140 5.97 -23.57 -12.13
N SER A 141 5.76 -23.15 -10.87
CA SER A 141 5.40 -21.77 -10.59
C SER A 141 6.47 -20.85 -11.19
N SER A 142 6.03 -19.72 -11.75
CA SER A 142 6.87 -18.71 -12.42
C SER A 142 8.07 -18.31 -11.56
N THR A 143 9.21 -18.93 -11.84
CA THR A 143 10.46 -18.61 -11.15
C THR A 143 10.93 -17.24 -11.66
N PRO A 144 11.33 -16.30 -10.78
CA PRO A 144 11.82 -14.97 -11.16
C PRO A 144 12.92 -15.03 -12.21
N THR A 145 12.88 -14.13 -13.20
CA THR A 145 13.90 -14.08 -14.26
C THR A 145 15.08 -13.23 -13.78
N VAL A 146 16.17 -13.88 -13.39
CA VAL A 146 17.37 -13.18 -12.86
C VAL A 146 18.37 -12.95 -13.99
N PHE A 147 18.60 -11.69 -14.37
CA PHE A 147 19.52 -11.32 -15.47
C PHE A 147 20.99 -11.21 -15.04
N ALA A 148 21.26 -11.08 -13.73
CA ALA A 148 22.57 -11.18 -13.10
C ALA A 148 22.43 -11.48 -11.60
N GLU A 149 23.31 -12.32 -11.03
CA GLU A 149 23.40 -12.48 -9.57
C GLU A 149 23.98 -11.18 -8.98
N ASN A 150 23.25 -10.56 -8.05
CA ASN A 150 23.65 -9.28 -7.47
C ASN A 150 24.96 -9.42 -6.67
N ARG A 151 26.03 -8.78 -7.13
CA ARG A 151 27.35 -8.79 -6.46
C ARG A 151 27.65 -7.49 -5.70
N ASN A 152 26.77 -6.51 -5.74
CA ASN A 152 26.95 -5.28 -4.99
C ASN A 152 26.85 -5.55 -3.49
N ARG A 153 27.81 -5.05 -2.70
CA ARG A 153 27.73 -5.08 -1.23
C ARG A 153 26.76 -4.04 -0.72
N ASP A 154 26.87 -2.83 -1.25
CA ASP A 154 26.11 -1.64 -0.86
C ASP A 154 24.97 -1.33 -1.85
N THR A 155 24.07 -0.45 -1.41
CA THR A 155 22.90 -0.01 -2.17
C THR A 155 23.29 1.18 -3.05
N LEU A 156 23.08 1.08 -4.36
CA LEU A 156 23.56 2.09 -5.33
C LEU A 156 22.40 2.80 -6.04
N PRO A 157 22.49 4.12 -6.28
CA PRO A 157 21.41 4.85 -6.94
C PRO A 157 21.29 4.52 -8.43
N LEU A 158 20.06 4.39 -8.92
CA LEU A 158 19.79 4.40 -10.37
C LEU A 158 20.16 5.77 -10.96
N ARG A 159 20.75 5.78 -12.15
CA ARG A 159 21.25 7.01 -12.78
C ARG A 159 20.17 7.72 -13.57
N ASP A 160 19.41 6.98 -14.38
CA ASP A 160 18.33 7.53 -15.20
C ASP A 160 17.28 6.47 -15.57
N VAL A 161 16.07 6.93 -15.88
CA VAL A 161 14.97 6.13 -16.44
C VAL A 161 14.37 6.93 -17.59
N ASP A 162 14.59 6.46 -18.81
CA ASP A 162 14.18 7.10 -20.07
C ASP A 162 13.24 6.19 -20.87
N PHE A 163 12.41 6.80 -21.71
CA PHE A 163 11.55 6.11 -22.67
C PHE A 163 11.82 6.60 -24.08
N ARG A 164 12.01 5.66 -25.02
CA ARG A 164 12.23 5.95 -26.43
C ARG A 164 11.32 5.11 -27.31
N LEU A 165 10.96 5.69 -28.46
CA LEU A 165 10.32 4.97 -29.54
C LEU A 165 11.37 4.09 -30.24
N GLY A 166 11.17 2.77 -30.24
CA GLY A 166 11.97 1.83 -31.00
C GLY A 166 11.45 1.64 -32.43
N ALA A 167 12.19 0.87 -33.23
CA ALA A 167 11.73 0.45 -34.56
C ALA A 167 10.39 -0.32 -34.42
N ASP A 168 9.51 -0.22 -35.43
CA ASP A 168 8.19 -0.89 -35.47
C ASP A 168 7.19 -0.49 -34.36
N ASN A 169 7.17 0.78 -33.93
CA ASN A 169 6.28 1.30 -32.87
C ASN A 169 6.43 0.53 -31.54
N THR A 170 7.65 0.11 -31.24
CA THR A 170 7.99 -0.56 -29.98
C THR A 170 8.29 0.47 -28.90
N GLY A 171 7.81 0.20 -27.68
CA GLY A 171 8.14 1.02 -26.51
C GLY A 171 9.46 0.52 -25.91
N ARG A 172 10.51 1.33 -25.94
CA ARG A 172 11.81 1.00 -25.36
C ARG A 172 12.00 1.78 -24.06
N VAL A 173 12.01 1.08 -22.93
CA VAL A 173 12.35 1.63 -21.62
C VAL A 173 13.83 1.37 -21.36
N ILE A 174 14.60 2.43 -21.13
CA ILE A 174 16.05 2.37 -20.88
C ILE A 174 16.30 2.82 -19.46
N VAL A 175 16.98 1.99 -18.67
CA VAL A 175 17.37 2.31 -17.30
C VAL A 175 18.89 2.30 -17.22
N ASP A 176 19.47 3.44 -16.85
CA ASP A 176 20.90 3.56 -16.63
C ASP A 176 21.24 3.09 -15.21
N LEU A 177 22.00 2.00 -15.16
CA LEU A 177 22.47 1.36 -13.96
C LEU A 177 23.81 1.94 -13.51
N PRO A 178 24.12 1.91 -12.20
CA PRO A 178 25.42 2.33 -11.68
C PRO A 178 26.58 1.44 -12.16
N ASN A 179 26.32 0.15 -12.39
CA ASN A 179 27.26 -0.83 -12.91
C ASN A 179 26.52 -2.03 -13.54
N ASN A 180 27.27 -2.94 -14.18
CA ASN A 180 26.76 -4.17 -14.78
C ASN A 180 26.46 -5.32 -13.79
N GLN A 181 26.57 -5.06 -12.47
CA GLN A 181 26.42 -6.06 -11.40
C GLN A 181 25.11 -5.93 -10.61
N VAL A 182 24.26 -4.96 -10.96
CA VAL A 182 22.92 -4.82 -10.37
C VAL A 182 22.06 -5.99 -10.80
N GLY A 183 21.53 -6.75 -9.84
CA GLY A 183 20.60 -7.83 -10.13
C GLY A 183 19.24 -7.27 -10.52
N VAL A 184 18.73 -7.67 -11.69
CA VAL A 184 17.41 -7.27 -12.21
C VAL A 184 16.50 -8.50 -12.28
N ASP A 185 15.29 -8.38 -11.75
CA ASP A 185 14.24 -9.40 -11.82
C ASP A 185 13.04 -8.86 -12.60
N VAL A 186 12.66 -9.55 -13.69
CA VAL A 186 11.50 -9.16 -14.50
C VAL A 186 10.36 -10.15 -14.31
N LYS A 187 9.18 -9.63 -13.96
CA LYS A 187 7.98 -10.41 -13.71
C LYS A 187 6.81 -9.81 -14.47
N GLN A 188 6.13 -10.63 -15.25
CA GLN A 188 4.84 -10.25 -15.82
C GLN A 188 3.74 -10.46 -14.76
N GLN A 189 3.04 -9.38 -14.40
CA GLN A 189 1.91 -9.41 -13.47
C GLN A 189 0.66 -8.92 -14.21
N GLY A 190 -0.12 -9.85 -14.75
CA GLY A 190 -1.30 -9.55 -15.55
C GLY A 190 -0.95 -8.80 -16.84
N LYS A 191 -1.49 -7.58 -16.99
CA LYS A 191 -1.25 -6.69 -18.15
C LYS A 191 -0.06 -5.75 -17.97
N SER A 192 0.64 -5.84 -16.84
CA SER A 192 1.78 -4.99 -16.50
C SER A 192 3.05 -5.81 -16.38
N LEU A 193 4.19 -5.19 -16.71
CA LEU A 193 5.52 -5.75 -16.52
C LEU A 193 6.18 -5.08 -15.33
N VAL A 194 6.53 -5.86 -14.32
CA VAL A 194 7.21 -5.39 -13.11
C VAL A 194 8.69 -5.74 -13.21
N VAL A 195 9.54 -4.73 -13.14
CA VAL A 195 10.99 -4.83 -13.13
C VAL A 195 11.49 -4.43 -11.74
N GLU A 196 12.17 -5.34 -11.05
CA GLU A 196 12.77 -5.07 -9.75
C GLU A 196 14.29 -5.01 -9.86
N PHE A 197 14.86 -3.88 -9.47
CA PHE A 197 16.30 -3.71 -9.32
C PHE A 197 16.68 -3.98 -7.86
N THR A 198 17.66 -4.85 -7.64
CA THR A 198 18.08 -5.29 -6.30
C THR A 198 19.28 -4.49 -5.79
N LYS A 199 19.29 -4.16 -4.49
CA LYS A 199 20.30 -3.27 -3.87
C LYS A 199 20.45 -1.94 -4.60
N SER A 200 19.31 -1.33 -4.92
CA SER A 200 19.27 -0.07 -5.65
C SER A 200 18.40 0.95 -4.94
N THR A 201 18.80 2.22 -5.00
CA THR A 201 18.02 3.35 -4.49
C THR A 201 17.52 4.23 -5.63
N LEU A 202 16.35 4.85 -5.44
CA LEU A 202 15.72 5.73 -6.41
C LEU A 202 15.90 7.19 -5.97
N PRO A 203 16.76 7.97 -6.65
CA PRO A 203 16.88 9.42 -6.42
C PRO A 203 15.54 10.15 -6.56
N GLU A 204 15.36 11.24 -5.82
CA GLU A 204 14.10 11.99 -5.77
C GLU A 204 13.63 12.46 -7.16
N GLY A 205 14.55 12.89 -8.04
CA GLY A 205 14.23 13.30 -9.41
C GLY A 205 13.70 12.18 -10.31
N LEU A 206 13.95 10.92 -9.97
CA LEU A 206 13.47 9.74 -10.69
C LEU A 206 12.20 9.14 -10.05
N ARG A 207 11.67 9.72 -8.96
CA ARG A 207 10.38 9.33 -8.33
C ARG A 207 9.20 9.98 -9.06
N ARG A 208 9.15 9.79 -10.38
CA ARG A 208 8.12 10.38 -11.26
C ARG A 208 7.39 9.29 -12.03
N ARG A 209 6.18 9.61 -12.44
CA ARG A 209 5.38 8.78 -13.34
C ARG A 209 5.53 9.30 -14.76
N LEU A 210 6.00 8.46 -15.67
CA LEU A 210 6.11 8.81 -17.09
C LEU A 210 4.85 8.31 -17.80
N ASP A 211 4.03 9.25 -18.29
CA ASP A 211 2.94 8.95 -19.21
C ASP A 211 3.49 9.01 -20.63
N VAL A 212 3.43 7.89 -21.35
CA VAL A 212 3.98 7.73 -22.69
C VAL A 212 2.92 7.25 -23.68
N ALA A 213 1.64 7.42 -23.34
CA ALA A 213 0.51 7.02 -24.18
C ALA A 213 0.50 7.71 -25.55
N ASP A 214 1.03 8.93 -25.65
CA ASP A 214 1.08 9.72 -26.88
C ASP A 214 2.03 9.16 -27.95
N PHE A 215 2.96 8.27 -27.58
CA PHE A 215 3.99 7.76 -28.49
C PHE A 215 3.52 6.60 -29.39
N ASN A 216 2.21 6.29 -29.41
CA ASN A 216 1.61 5.22 -30.22
C ASN A 216 2.33 3.86 -30.08
N THR A 217 2.81 3.57 -28.87
CA THR A 217 3.39 2.27 -28.49
C THR A 217 2.42 1.51 -27.58
N PRO A 218 2.62 0.20 -27.35
CA PRO A 218 1.82 -0.53 -26.37
C PRO A 218 1.98 -0.01 -24.93
N VAL A 219 3.10 0.64 -24.60
CA VAL A 219 3.37 1.14 -23.26
C VAL A 219 2.57 2.42 -23.02
N GLN A 220 1.84 2.48 -21.91
CA GLN A 220 1.06 3.65 -21.52
C GLN A 220 1.71 4.40 -20.37
N LEU A 221 2.13 3.68 -19.34
CA LEU A 221 2.55 4.27 -18.08
C LEU A 221 3.78 3.56 -17.54
N ILE A 222 4.75 4.34 -17.06
CA ILE A 222 5.94 3.82 -16.37
C ILE A 222 5.99 4.48 -15.00
N THR A 223 6.00 3.66 -13.95
CA THR A 223 6.03 4.13 -12.56
C THR A 223 7.19 3.47 -11.82
N SER A 224 8.12 4.27 -11.30
CA SER A 224 9.25 3.84 -10.46
C SER A 224 8.99 4.18 -8.99
N GLN A 225 9.13 3.19 -8.11
CA GLN A 225 8.94 3.35 -6.67
C GLN A 225 10.05 2.63 -5.89
N GLN A 226 10.48 3.23 -4.78
CA GLN A 226 11.38 2.58 -3.83
C GLN A 226 10.59 1.58 -2.98
N SER A 227 11.04 0.34 -2.89
CA SER A 227 10.48 -0.71 -2.05
C SER A 227 11.60 -1.34 -1.22
N GLY A 228 11.84 -0.78 -0.02
CA GLY A 228 12.95 -1.18 0.85
C GLY A 228 14.30 -1.00 0.15
N ASP A 229 15.05 -2.09 0.00
CA ASP A 229 16.36 -2.13 -0.69
C ASP A 229 16.26 -2.45 -2.20
N ARG A 230 15.08 -2.28 -2.78
CA ARG A 230 14.82 -2.56 -4.20
C ARG A 230 14.11 -1.38 -4.84
N VAL A 231 14.39 -1.11 -6.10
CA VAL A 231 13.55 -0.21 -6.91
C VAL A 231 12.60 -1.08 -7.71
N ARG A 232 11.29 -0.86 -7.54
CA ARG A 232 10.25 -1.50 -8.34
C ARG A 232 9.79 -0.53 -9.42
N MET A 233 9.96 -0.93 -10.67
CA MET A 233 9.46 -0.22 -11.85
C MET A 233 8.32 -1.01 -12.49
N THR A 234 7.15 -0.42 -12.57
CA THR A 234 5.96 -1.01 -13.20
C THR A 234 5.72 -0.34 -14.55
N ILE A 235 5.67 -1.15 -15.60
CA ILE A 235 5.37 -0.74 -16.98
C ILE A 235 3.96 -1.28 -17.32
N GLU A 236 2.99 -0.39 -17.50
CA GLU A 236 1.64 -0.75 -17.91
C GLU A 236 1.53 -0.70 -19.43
N ALA A 237 1.04 -1.79 -20.03
CA ALA A 237 0.91 -1.91 -21.48
C ALA A 237 -0.52 -2.33 -21.90
N LYS A 238 -0.97 -1.80 -23.03
CA LYS A 238 -2.30 -2.05 -23.61
C LYS A 238 -2.23 -3.06 -24.76
N GLY A 239 -3.22 -3.95 -24.81
CA GLY A 239 -3.38 -4.95 -25.87
C GLY A 239 -2.56 -6.22 -25.63
N ASP A 240 -2.44 -7.05 -26.67
CA ASP A 240 -1.54 -8.21 -26.66
C ASP A 240 -0.14 -7.76 -27.06
N TRP A 241 0.82 -7.96 -26.17
CA TRP A 241 2.19 -7.53 -26.34
C TRP A 241 3.15 -8.66 -25.97
N GLU A 242 4.33 -8.61 -26.57
CA GLU A 242 5.49 -9.42 -26.18
C GLU A 242 6.62 -8.47 -25.75
N HIS A 243 7.44 -8.92 -24.81
CA HIS A 243 8.55 -8.13 -24.30
C HIS A 243 9.89 -8.85 -24.53
N SER A 244 10.93 -8.05 -24.73
CA SER A 244 12.33 -8.50 -24.73
C SER A 244 13.08 -7.65 -23.72
N ALA A 245 13.78 -8.28 -22.80
CA ALA A 245 14.61 -7.58 -21.82
C ALA A 245 16.05 -8.05 -21.96
N TYR A 246 16.99 -7.10 -21.96
CA TYR A 246 18.41 -7.39 -21.96
C TYR A 246 19.18 -6.33 -21.16
N GLN A 247 20.30 -6.73 -20.60
CA GLN A 247 21.24 -5.86 -19.92
C GLN A 247 22.52 -5.80 -20.74
N SER A 248 22.94 -4.60 -21.11
CA SER A 248 24.17 -4.36 -21.87
C SER A 248 24.98 -3.31 -21.14
N GLU A 249 26.20 -3.66 -20.75
CA GLU A 249 27.09 -2.80 -19.98
C GLU A 249 26.38 -2.25 -18.72
N ASN A 250 26.19 -0.92 -18.64
CA ASN A 250 25.52 -0.24 -17.55
C ASN A 250 24.08 0.17 -17.89
N GLN A 251 23.46 -0.43 -18.90
CA GLN A 251 22.08 -0.15 -19.29
C GLN A 251 21.23 -1.40 -19.23
N PHE A 252 20.03 -1.26 -18.69
CA PHE A 252 18.97 -2.26 -18.77
C PHE A 252 17.89 -1.76 -19.71
N VAL A 253 17.57 -2.56 -20.72
CA VAL A 253 16.63 -2.18 -21.77
C VAL A 253 15.48 -3.19 -21.80
N VAL A 254 14.27 -2.67 -21.73
CA VAL A 254 13.02 -3.42 -21.95
C VAL A 254 12.36 -2.89 -23.21
N GLU A 255 12.19 -3.78 -24.19
CA GLU A 255 11.47 -3.50 -25.42
C GLU A 255 10.11 -4.21 -25.37
N VAL A 256 9.03 -3.43 -25.46
CA VAL A 256 7.65 -3.93 -25.51
C VAL A 256 7.09 -3.68 -26.91
N ARG A 257 6.65 -4.73 -27.58
CA ARG A 257 6.09 -4.65 -28.94
C ARG A 257 4.69 -5.22 -28.99
N ALA A 258 3.83 -4.61 -29.80
CA ALA A 258 2.51 -5.15 -30.08
C ALA A 258 2.68 -6.49 -30.79
N ARG A 259 1.99 -7.53 -30.31
CA ARG A 259 1.98 -8.81 -30.99
C ARG A 259 1.15 -8.65 -32.27
N LYS A 260 1.83 -8.41 -33.39
CA LYS A 260 1.19 -8.43 -34.71
C LYS A 260 0.73 -9.87 -34.98
N VAL A 261 -0.57 -10.11 -34.87
CA VAL A 261 -1.18 -11.36 -35.32
C VAL A 261 -1.13 -11.30 -36.84
N ASP A 262 -0.26 -12.10 -37.46
CA ASP A 262 -0.21 -12.24 -38.92
C ASP A 262 -1.63 -12.55 -39.45
N PRO A 263 -2.27 -11.68 -40.25
CA PRO A 263 -3.57 -11.97 -40.83
C PRO A 263 -3.51 -13.11 -41.87
N ALA A 264 -2.32 -13.56 -42.26
CA ALA A 264 -2.11 -14.79 -43.03
C ALA A 264 -2.11 -16.07 -42.15
N LYS A 265 -2.04 -15.93 -40.83
CA LYS A 265 -2.27 -17.01 -39.84
C LYS A 265 -3.62 -16.78 -39.16
N LEU A 266 -4.68 -16.95 -39.94
CA LEU A 266 -6.01 -17.19 -39.41
C LEU A 266 -6.04 -18.55 -38.71
N THR A 267 -5.80 -18.59 -37.40
CA THR A 267 -6.48 -19.54 -36.49
C THR A 267 -6.28 -19.13 -35.03
N GLN A 268 -7.33 -18.56 -34.45
CA GLN A 268 -7.72 -18.92 -33.07
C GLN A 268 -9.22 -19.29 -33.07
N GLY A 269 -9.55 -20.30 -33.86
CA GLY A 269 -10.26 -21.46 -33.33
C GLY A 269 -9.21 -22.50 -32.91
N VAL A 270 -9.62 -23.54 -32.17
CA VAL A 270 -8.79 -24.65 -31.64
C VAL A 270 -7.51 -24.82 -32.45
N GLY A 271 -6.36 -24.48 -31.87
CA GLY A 271 -5.10 -24.44 -32.60
C GLY A 271 -4.74 -25.85 -33.09
N TYR A 272 -5.00 -26.12 -34.36
CA TYR A 272 -4.64 -27.38 -34.99
C TYR A 272 -3.15 -27.37 -35.33
N ASN A 273 -2.39 -28.23 -34.66
CA ASN A 273 -0.92 -28.32 -34.75
C ASN A 273 -0.46 -29.65 -35.37
N GLY A 274 -1.40 -30.45 -35.89
CA GLY A 274 -1.09 -31.74 -36.48
C GLY A 274 -0.24 -31.64 -37.75
N GLU A 275 0.53 -32.70 -38.01
CA GLU A 275 1.21 -32.89 -39.29
C GLU A 275 0.22 -32.74 -40.46
N LYS A 276 0.66 -32.05 -41.52
CA LYS A 276 -0.19 -31.72 -42.66
C LYS A 276 -0.38 -32.95 -43.53
N LEU A 277 -1.62 -33.19 -43.92
CA LEU A 277 -2.03 -34.30 -44.75
C LEU A 277 -2.88 -33.79 -45.93
N SER A 278 -2.70 -34.42 -47.09
CA SER A 278 -3.52 -34.20 -48.28
C SER A 278 -4.25 -35.49 -48.62
N LEU A 279 -5.59 -35.47 -48.56
CA LEU A 279 -6.46 -36.62 -48.79
C LEU A 279 -7.47 -36.28 -49.89
N ASN A 280 -7.74 -37.21 -50.80
CA ASN A 280 -8.78 -37.07 -51.78
C ASN A 280 -9.58 -38.37 -51.87
N PHE A 281 -10.77 -38.38 -51.27
CA PHE A 281 -11.64 -39.54 -51.24
C PHE A 281 -13.01 -39.18 -51.78
N GLN A 282 -13.54 -40.05 -52.63
CA GLN A 282 -14.90 -39.97 -53.13
C GLN A 282 -15.67 -41.17 -52.57
N ASN A 283 -16.76 -40.89 -51.84
CA ASN A 283 -17.63 -41.91 -51.26
C ASN A 283 -16.90 -42.96 -50.39
N ILE A 284 -16.00 -42.54 -49.50
CA ILE A 284 -15.31 -43.46 -48.57
C ILE A 284 -16.12 -43.62 -47.27
N GLU A 285 -16.10 -44.83 -46.70
CA GLU A 285 -16.67 -45.08 -45.38
C GLU A 285 -15.87 -44.35 -44.29
N ILE A 286 -16.58 -43.76 -43.32
CA ILE A 286 -15.96 -42.96 -42.25
C ILE A 286 -14.99 -43.79 -41.40
N ARG A 287 -15.28 -45.07 -41.16
CA ARG A 287 -14.40 -45.98 -40.40
C ARG A 287 -13.04 -46.14 -41.06
N SER A 288 -13.04 -46.38 -42.38
CA SER A 288 -11.83 -46.51 -43.19
C SER A 288 -11.05 -45.20 -43.23
N LEU A 289 -11.76 -44.07 -43.30
CA LEU A 289 -11.13 -42.74 -43.25
C LEU A 289 -10.47 -42.45 -41.89
N LEU A 290 -11.13 -42.79 -40.78
CA LEU A 290 -10.58 -42.65 -39.43
C LEU A 290 -9.38 -43.57 -39.21
N GLN A 291 -9.37 -44.78 -39.80
CA GLN A 291 -8.23 -45.69 -39.76
C GLN A 291 -7.02 -45.12 -40.51
N VAL A 292 -7.21 -44.52 -41.69
CA VAL A 292 -6.11 -43.86 -42.42
C VAL A 292 -5.50 -42.71 -41.60
N ILE A 293 -6.32 -41.96 -40.86
CA ILE A 293 -5.83 -40.92 -39.95
C ILE A 293 -5.10 -41.53 -38.74
N ALA A 294 -5.58 -42.64 -38.19
CA ALA A 294 -4.91 -43.38 -37.10
C ALA A 294 -3.52 -43.87 -37.54
N ASP A 295 -3.43 -44.49 -38.72
CA ASP A 295 -2.20 -45.03 -39.29
C ASP A 295 -1.18 -43.92 -39.59
N PHE A 296 -1.65 -42.75 -40.03
CA PHE A 296 -0.79 -41.59 -40.28
C PHE A 296 -0.25 -40.95 -38.99
N THR A 297 -1.04 -40.94 -37.92
CA THR A 297 -0.75 -40.18 -36.69
C THR A 297 -0.18 -41.02 -35.55
N ASN A 298 -0.03 -42.34 -35.75
CA ASN A 298 0.34 -43.33 -34.73
C ASN A 298 -0.55 -43.30 -33.47
N PHE A 299 -1.78 -42.78 -33.56
CA PHE A 299 -2.75 -42.83 -32.48
C PHE A 299 -3.66 -44.04 -32.62
N ASN A 300 -3.90 -44.72 -31.50
CA ASN A 300 -4.86 -45.82 -31.46
C ASN A 300 -6.28 -45.23 -31.44
N ILE A 301 -7.04 -45.41 -32.53
CA ILE A 301 -8.42 -44.97 -32.63
C ILE A 301 -9.34 -46.18 -32.52
N VAL A 302 -10.29 -46.14 -31.57
CA VAL A 302 -11.35 -47.14 -31.41
C VAL A 302 -12.67 -46.50 -31.85
N THR A 303 -13.27 -47.04 -32.91
CA THR A 303 -14.55 -46.57 -33.47
C THR A 303 -15.68 -47.48 -33.01
N SER A 304 -16.78 -46.91 -32.49
CA SER A 304 -17.98 -47.69 -32.19
C SER A 304 -18.57 -48.32 -33.46
N ASP A 305 -19.33 -49.40 -33.31
CA ASP A 305 -20.10 -50.04 -34.38
C ASP A 305 -21.17 -49.10 -34.97
N SER A 306 -21.69 -48.20 -34.15
CA SER A 306 -22.67 -47.15 -34.47
C SER A 306 -22.16 -46.04 -35.43
N VAL A 307 -20.85 -45.97 -35.71
CA VAL A 307 -20.30 -45.02 -36.70
C VAL A 307 -20.54 -45.54 -38.12
N THR A 308 -21.58 -45.01 -38.79
CA THR A 308 -21.98 -45.39 -40.16
C THR A 308 -22.08 -44.18 -41.08
N GLY A 309 -21.87 -44.40 -42.38
CA GLY A 309 -22.02 -43.41 -43.43
C GLY A 309 -20.78 -43.24 -44.31
N ALA A 310 -21.00 -42.73 -45.51
CA ALA A 310 -19.95 -42.33 -46.42
C ALA A 310 -19.76 -40.81 -46.39
N LEU A 311 -18.52 -40.37 -46.64
CA LEU A 311 -18.14 -38.97 -46.79
C LEU A 311 -17.31 -38.81 -48.06
N THR A 312 -17.59 -37.78 -48.84
CA THR A 312 -16.72 -37.34 -49.93
C THR A 312 -15.94 -36.14 -49.42
N LEU A 313 -14.60 -36.24 -49.42
CA LEU A 313 -13.74 -35.25 -48.79
C LEU A 313 -12.46 -35.05 -49.61
N ARG A 314 -12.16 -33.78 -49.90
CA ARG A 314 -10.91 -33.37 -50.54
C ARG A 314 -10.22 -32.35 -49.64
N LEU A 315 -9.12 -32.75 -49.02
CA LEU A 315 -8.26 -31.92 -48.18
C LEU A 315 -6.89 -31.77 -48.84
N LYS A 316 -6.36 -30.56 -48.85
CA LYS A 316 -5.01 -30.26 -49.35
C LYS A 316 -4.26 -29.45 -48.30
N ASP A 317 -3.11 -29.96 -47.86
CA ASP A 317 -2.21 -29.33 -46.89
C ASP A 317 -2.90 -28.92 -45.57
N VAL A 318 -3.81 -29.79 -45.08
CA VAL A 318 -4.59 -29.55 -43.85
C VAL A 318 -3.98 -30.35 -42.69
N PRO A 319 -3.74 -29.77 -41.50
CA PRO A 319 -3.36 -30.49 -40.29
C PRO A 319 -4.32 -31.67 -39.98
N TRP A 320 -3.80 -32.82 -39.57
CA TRP A 320 -4.64 -34.01 -39.35
C TRP A 320 -5.71 -33.85 -38.28
N ASP A 321 -5.46 -33.03 -37.26
CA ASP A 321 -6.39 -32.71 -36.17
C ASP A 321 -7.53 -31.81 -36.66
N GLN A 322 -7.23 -30.87 -37.57
CA GLN A 322 -8.24 -30.11 -38.28
C GLN A 322 -9.07 -31.02 -39.21
N ALA A 323 -8.41 -31.94 -39.91
CA ALA A 323 -9.07 -32.92 -40.76
C ALA A 323 -10.02 -33.82 -39.96
N LEU A 324 -9.56 -34.32 -38.80
CA LEU A 324 -10.35 -35.14 -37.89
C LEU A 324 -11.57 -34.39 -37.36
N ASP A 325 -11.41 -33.14 -36.93
CA ASP A 325 -12.52 -32.33 -36.43
C ASP A 325 -13.56 -32.04 -37.53
N ILE A 326 -13.14 -31.72 -38.75
CA ILE A 326 -14.06 -31.54 -39.90
C ILE A 326 -14.86 -32.81 -40.15
N ILE A 327 -14.23 -33.99 -40.10
CA ILE A 327 -14.89 -35.29 -40.28
C ILE A 327 -15.89 -35.54 -39.15
N MET A 328 -15.51 -35.26 -37.91
CA MET A 328 -16.37 -35.43 -36.74
C MET A 328 -17.59 -34.49 -36.80
N GLN A 329 -17.40 -33.23 -37.15
CA GLN A 329 -18.48 -32.25 -37.29
C GLN A 329 -19.46 -32.60 -38.41
N ALA A 330 -18.95 -33.05 -39.57
CA ALA A 330 -19.79 -33.38 -40.72
C ALA A 330 -20.77 -34.54 -40.46
N LYS A 331 -20.45 -35.42 -39.49
CA LYS A 331 -21.24 -36.61 -39.16
C LYS A 331 -21.68 -36.65 -37.69
N ASN A 332 -21.62 -35.51 -36.99
CA ASN A 332 -21.99 -35.35 -35.58
C ASN A 332 -21.39 -36.41 -34.64
N LEU A 333 -20.11 -36.73 -34.85
CA LEU A 333 -19.34 -37.63 -34.00
C LEU A 333 -18.66 -36.84 -32.88
N GLY A 334 -18.47 -37.48 -31.73
CA GLY A 334 -17.65 -36.97 -30.64
C GLY A 334 -16.42 -37.86 -30.43
N MET A 335 -15.40 -37.29 -29.78
CA MET A 335 -14.20 -38.02 -29.39
C MET A 335 -13.99 -37.92 -27.88
N ARG A 336 -13.53 -39.00 -27.27
CA ARG A 336 -13.03 -39.00 -25.88
C ARG A 336 -11.63 -39.58 -25.85
N LYS A 337 -10.73 -38.84 -25.21
CA LYS A 337 -9.35 -39.26 -25.02
C LYS A 337 -9.22 -39.96 -23.68
N ASN A 338 -8.98 -41.27 -23.72
CA ASN A 338 -8.65 -42.06 -22.53
C ASN A 338 -7.19 -42.49 -22.64
N GLY A 339 -6.29 -41.63 -22.13
CA GLY A 339 -4.85 -41.87 -22.21
C GLY A 339 -4.31 -41.84 -23.64
N SER A 340 -3.87 -43.00 -24.14
CA SER A 340 -3.28 -43.19 -25.48
C SER A 340 -4.28 -43.64 -26.56
N VAL A 341 -5.55 -43.83 -26.19
CA VAL A 341 -6.61 -44.29 -27.10
C VAL A 341 -7.66 -43.19 -27.29
N LEU A 342 -8.01 -42.93 -28.54
CA LEU A 342 -9.14 -42.06 -28.90
C LEU A 342 -10.36 -42.93 -29.17
N TRP A 343 -11.40 -42.77 -28.35
CA TRP A 343 -12.70 -43.39 -28.59
C TRP A 343 -13.57 -42.42 -29.39
N ILE A 344 -14.05 -42.86 -30.56
CA ILE A 344 -14.90 -42.06 -31.46
C ILE A 344 -16.25 -42.76 -31.61
N ALA A 345 -17.31 -42.04 -31.29
CA ALA A 345 -18.70 -42.52 -31.35
C ALA A 345 -19.64 -41.34 -31.69
N PRO A 346 -20.89 -41.59 -32.08
CA PRO A 346 -21.90 -40.55 -32.23
C PRO A 346 -22.03 -39.70 -30.96
N LYS A 347 -22.19 -38.38 -31.11
CA LYS A 347 -22.17 -37.44 -29.98
C LYS A 347 -23.27 -37.75 -28.93
N ASP A 348 -24.41 -38.27 -29.37
CA ASP A 348 -25.53 -38.63 -28.50
C ASP A 348 -25.20 -39.82 -27.59
N GLU A 349 -24.45 -40.81 -28.09
CA GLU A 349 -24.01 -41.98 -27.32
C GLU A 349 -23.02 -41.58 -26.22
N ILE A 350 -22.06 -40.70 -26.56
CA ILE A 350 -21.08 -40.16 -25.61
C ILE A 350 -21.79 -39.35 -24.52
N ASN A 351 -22.72 -38.47 -24.90
CA ASN A 351 -23.48 -37.66 -23.95
C ASN A 351 -24.36 -38.51 -23.03
N ALA A 352 -25.02 -39.54 -23.57
CA ALA A 352 -25.85 -40.46 -22.80
C ALA A 352 -25.02 -41.24 -21.77
N LYS A 353 -23.87 -41.78 -22.19
CA LYS A 353 -22.96 -42.49 -21.29
C LYS A 353 -22.41 -41.57 -20.20
N GLU A 354 -22.00 -40.35 -20.56
CA GLU A 354 -21.50 -39.37 -19.61
C GLU A 354 -22.58 -38.93 -18.61
N LYS A 355 -23.82 -38.72 -19.06
CA LYS A 355 -24.96 -38.47 -18.18
C LYS A 355 -25.16 -39.61 -17.19
N LEU A 356 -25.14 -40.86 -17.66
CA LEU A 356 -25.24 -42.04 -16.80
C LEU A 356 -24.06 -42.13 -15.82
N GLU A 357 -22.84 -41.80 -16.24
CA GLU A 357 -21.67 -41.77 -15.35
C GLU A 357 -21.79 -40.69 -14.26
N PHE A 358 -22.32 -39.51 -14.59
CA PHE A 358 -22.59 -38.45 -13.61
C PHE A 358 -23.75 -38.80 -12.68
N GLU A 359 -24.83 -39.39 -13.19
CA GLU A 359 -25.94 -39.91 -12.38
C GLU A 359 -25.48 -41.04 -11.46
N ALA A 360 -24.62 -41.94 -11.95
CA ALA A 360 -24.02 -42.99 -11.14
C ALA A 360 -23.14 -42.41 -10.03
N LYS A 361 -22.31 -41.40 -10.33
CA LYS A 361 -21.52 -40.69 -9.30
C LYS A 361 -22.40 -40.01 -8.26
N ALA A 362 -23.46 -39.31 -8.67
CA ALA A 362 -24.41 -38.70 -7.76
C ALA A 362 -25.18 -39.76 -6.93
N ALA A 363 -25.51 -40.91 -7.53
CA ALA A 363 -26.13 -42.03 -6.83
C ALA A 363 -25.17 -42.64 -5.81
N ILE A 364 -23.89 -42.80 -6.15
CA ILE A 364 -22.84 -43.26 -5.22
C ILE A 364 -22.74 -42.30 -4.04
N GLU A 365 -22.59 -40.98 -4.27
CA GLU A 365 -22.54 -39.99 -3.19
C GLU A 365 -23.78 -40.04 -2.29
N ASN A 366 -24.96 -40.31 -2.86
CA ASN A 366 -26.20 -40.46 -2.09
C ASN A 366 -26.31 -41.78 -1.32
N LEU A 367 -25.68 -42.85 -1.79
CA LEU A 367 -25.69 -44.18 -1.17
C LEU A 367 -24.56 -44.37 -0.14
N GLU A 368 -23.56 -43.48 -0.14
CA GLU A 368 -22.48 -43.50 0.84
C GLU A 368 -23.04 -43.35 2.28
N PRO A 369 -22.49 -44.11 3.24
CA PRO A 369 -22.93 -44.04 4.63
C PRO A 369 -22.50 -42.71 5.26
N LEU A 370 -23.45 -42.02 5.91
CA LEU A 370 -23.16 -40.85 6.72
C LEU A 370 -22.34 -41.24 7.95
N ARG A 371 -21.32 -40.44 8.27
CA ARG A 371 -20.58 -40.55 9.52
C ARG A 371 -20.72 -39.25 10.30
N THR A 372 -20.80 -39.37 11.63
CA THR A 372 -20.77 -38.21 12.52
C THR A 372 -19.36 -38.04 13.08
N GLN A 373 -18.81 -36.84 12.96
CA GLN A 373 -17.53 -36.47 13.54
C GLN A 373 -17.70 -35.22 14.41
N SER A 374 -17.07 -35.22 15.58
CA SER A 374 -17.01 -34.07 16.47
C SER A 374 -15.73 -33.28 16.24
N PHE A 375 -15.84 -31.95 16.23
CA PHE A 375 -14.74 -31.01 16.15
C PHE A 375 -14.78 -30.08 17.37
N GLN A 376 -13.69 -30.03 18.12
CA GLN A 376 -13.52 -29.09 19.24
C GLN A 376 -12.92 -27.78 18.70
N LEU A 377 -13.57 -26.66 18.97
CA LEU A 377 -13.09 -25.33 18.59
C LEU A 377 -12.48 -24.63 19.81
N ASN A 378 -11.36 -23.94 19.61
CA ASN A 378 -10.59 -23.30 20.69
C ASN A 378 -10.78 -21.78 20.73
N TYR A 379 -10.82 -21.13 19.58
CA TYR A 379 -10.85 -19.67 19.47
C TYR A 379 -12.19 -19.16 18.92
N THR A 380 -12.72 -19.85 17.92
CA THR A 380 -13.99 -19.48 17.27
C THR A 380 -15.20 -20.11 17.96
N LYS A 381 -16.35 -19.42 17.93
CA LYS A 381 -17.61 -19.95 18.48
C LYS A 381 -18.22 -20.97 17.53
N ALA A 382 -18.56 -22.16 18.04
CA ALA A 382 -19.17 -23.25 17.26
C ALA A 382 -20.45 -22.83 16.52
N ILE A 383 -21.24 -21.94 17.12
CA ILE A 383 -22.48 -21.44 16.53
C ILE A 383 -22.24 -20.63 15.24
N ALA A 384 -21.16 -19.84 15.19
CA ALA A 384 -20.84 -19.02 14.03
C ALA A 384 -20.37 -19.90 12.85
N ILE A 385 -19.57 -20.93 13.14
CA ILE A 385 -19.13 -21.91 12.15
C ILE A 385 -20.31 -22.73 11.62
N ALA A 386 -21.21 -23.18 12.49
CA ALA A 386 -22.39 -23.93 12.09
C ALA A 386 -23.27 -23.18 11.10
N GLN A 387 -23.50 -21.88 11.32
CA GLN A 387 -24.26 -21.02 10.42
C GLN A 387 -23.60 -20.86 9.04
N GLY A 388 -22.26 -20.85 8.99
CA GLY A 388 -21.50 -20.84 7.74
C GLY A 388 -21.59 -22.17 6.98
N LEU A 389 -21.58 -23.32 7.68
CA LEU A 389 -21.63 -24.65 7.06
C LEU A 389 -23.01 -25.01 6.50
N THR A 390 -24.09 -24.58 7.17
CA THR A 390 -25.47 -24.77 6.69
C THR A 390 -25.85 -23.77 5.60
N GLY A 391 -25.02 -22.73 5.40
CA GLY A 391 -25.23 -21.65 4.44
C GLY A 391 -26.39 -20.71 4.81
N THR A 392 -26.89 -20.80 6.04
CA THR A 392 -28.00 -19.98 6.54
C THR A 392 -27.55 -18.61 7.06
N GLY A 393 -26.25 -18.32 7.02
CA GLY A 393 -25.71 -16.99 7.33
C GLY A 393 -25.78 -16.06 6.11
N ALA A 394 -26.51 -14.94 6.22
CA ALA A 394 -26.65 -13.84 5.26
C ALA A 394 -27.82 -13.87 4.25
N SER A 395 -29.00 -14.32 4.67
CA SER A 395 -30.27 -13.87 4.06
C SER A 395 -31.31 -13.54 5.14
N ALA A 396 -30.97 -12.57 5.99
CA ALA A 396 -31.95 -11.81 6.75
C ALA A 396 -32.24 -10.53 5.97
N GLY A 397 -32.99 -10.65 4.88
CA GLY A 397 -33.32 -9.53 4.01
C GLY A 397 -34.08 -9.94 2.75
N GLY A 398 -35.38 -10.20 2.92
CA GLY A 398 -36.41 -10.00 1.88
C GLY A 398 -36.36 -10.83 0.59
N GLY A 399 -37.38 -11.67 0.40
CA GLY A 399 -37.87 -12.05 -0.94
C GLY A 399 -37.52 -13.45 -1.38
N GLY A 400 -38.54 -14.30 -1.52
CA GLY A 400 -38.44 -15.66 -2.01
C GLY A 400 -37.79 -15.72 -3.39
N GLY A 401 -36.54 -16.17 -3.41
CA GLY A 401 -35.83 -16.62 -4.59
C GLY A 401 -34.99 -17.81 -4.17
N SER A 402 -35.18 -18.94 -4.83
CA SER A 402 -34.40 -20.17 -4.68
C SER A 402 -32.95 -19.93 -5.13
N GLY A 403 -32.21 -19.11 -4.39
CA GLY A 403 -30.77 -18.97 -4.55
C GLY A 403 -30.12 -20.21 -3.96
N THR A 404 -29.47 -21.00 -4.81
CA THR A 404 -28.66 -22.15 -4.41
C THR A 404 -27.67 -21.70 -3.34
N THR A 405 -28.05 -21.91 -2.08
CA THR A 405 -27.16 -21.69 -0.95
C THR A 405 -25.96 -22.58 -1.18
N THR A 406 -24.77 -22.01 -1.32
CA THR A 406 -23.51 -22.75 -1.47
C THR A 406 -23.19 -23.45 -0.16
N ARG A 407 -23.92 -24.53 0.12
CA ARG A 407 -23.74 -25.38 1.29
C ARG A 407 -22.48 -26.20 1.06
N ILE A 408 -21.55 -26.12 1.99
CA ILE A 408 -20.32 -26.95 1.98
C ILE A 408 -20.66 -28.41 2.28
N LEU A 409 -21.71 -28.63 3.07
CA LEU A 409 -22.26 -29.95 3.39
C LEU A 409 -23.04 -30.53 2.20
N SER A 410 -23.15 -31.85 2.15
CA SER A 410 -24.04 -32.54 1.22
C SER A 410 -25.52 -32.19 1.49
N PRO A 411 -26.44 -32.47 0.54
CA PRO A 411 -27.88 -32.29 0.78
C PRO A 411 -28.40 -33.04 2.01
N ARG A 412 -27.75 -34.17 2.36
CA ARG A 412 -28.08 -35.02 3.51
C ARG A 412 -27.32 -34.64 4.79
N GLY A 413 -26.34 -33.74 4.68
CA GLY A 413 -25.48 -33.35 5.78
C GLY A 413 -26.20 -32.47 6.80
N SER A 414 -25.88 -32.68 8.08
CA SER A 414 -26.41 -31.88 9.18
C SER A 414 -25.29 -31.45 10.14
N VAL A 415 -25.49 -30.30 10.78
CA VAL A 415 -24.55 -29.72 11.74
C VAL A 415 -25.29 -29.31 12.99
N ILE A 416 -24.72 -29.67 14.15
CA ILE A 416 -25.21 -29.29 15.48
C ILE A 416 -24.05 -28.65 16.22
N ALA A 417 -24.23 -27.41 16.68
CA ALA A 417 -23.28 -26.73 17.55
C ALA A 417 -23.71 -26.84 19.00
N GLU A 418 -22.86 -27.39 19.85
CA GLU A 418 -23.03 -27.42 21.30
C GLU A 418 -22.27 -26.24 21.92
N SER A 419 -23.01 -25.27 22.44
CA SER A 419 -22.46 -24.02 22.95
C SER A 419 -21.67 -24.20 24.25
N ARG A 420 -22.06 -25.15 25.12
CA ARG A 420 -21.44 -25.32 26.44
C ARG A 420 -20.02 -25.87 26.36
N THR A 421 -19.79 -26.81 25.45
CA THR A 421 -18.45 -27.42 25.23
C THR A 421 -17.72 -26.81 24.04
N ASN A 422 -18.31 -25.85 23.33
CA ASN A 422 -17.81 -25.28 22.08
C ASN A 422 -17.42 -26.37 21.06
N GLN A 423 -18.27 -27.38 20.92
CA GLN A 423 -18.09 -28.51 20.00
C GLN A 423 -19.06 -28.42 18.84
N LEU A 424 -18.57 -28.83 17.67
CA LEU A 424 -19.34 -28.94 16.44
C LEU A 424 -19.49 -30.41 16.07
N PHE A 425 -20.72 -30.91 16.01
CA PHE A 425 -21.04 -32.25 15.53
C PHE A 425 -21.51 -32.15 14.09
N VAL A 426 -20.75 -32.74 13.17
CA VAL A 426 -21.04 -32.71 11.74
C VAL A 426 -21.35 -34.14 11.30
N SER A 427 -22.50 -34.34 10.68
CA SER A 427 -22.90 -35.63 10.09
C SER A 427 -22.93 -35.48 8.58
N ASP A 428 -21.98 -36.11 7.87
CA ASP A 428 -21.89 -36.05 6.40
C ASP A 428 -21.10 -37.24 5.82
N ILE A 429 -20.95 -37.28 4.50
CA ILE A 429 -20.08 -38.24 3.80
C ILE A 429 -18.60 -37.99 4.14
N PRO A 430 -17.75 -39.03 4.17
CA PRO A 430 -16.35 -38.90 4.60
C PRO A 430 -15.52 -37.86 3.82
N SER A 431 -15.78 -37.69 2.52
CA SER A 431 -15.12 -36.70 1.67
C SER A 431 -15.43 -35.25 2.11
N ARG A 432 -16.67 -34.97 2.54
CA ARG A 432 -17.08 -33.66 3.05
C ARG A 432 -16.57 -33.40 4.46
N LEU A 433 -16.54 -34.42 5.33
CA LEU A 433 -15.96 -34.30 6.67
C LEU A 433 -14.47 -33.90 6.62
N ALA A 434 -13.71 -34.44 5.67
CA ALA A 434 -12.31 -34.05 5.46
C ALA A 434 -12.17 -32.58 5.00
N GLN A 435 -13.06 -32.10 4.12
CA GLN A 435 -13.09 -30.70 3.69
C GLN A 435 -13.47 -29.76 4.85
N VAL A 436 -14.44 -30.16 5.67
CA VAL A 436 -14.85 -29.41 6.87
C VAL A 436 -13.71 -29.35 7.88
N ALA A 437 -12.96 -30.44 8.07
CA ALA A 437 -11.79 -30.46 8.95
C ALA A 437 -10.71 -29.48 8.49
N ASP A 438 -10.35 -29.48 7.20
CA ASP A 438 -9.37 -28.53 6.63
C ASP A 438 -9.85 -27.06 6.75
N LEU A 439 -11.15 -26.81 6.56
CA LEU A 439 -11.74 -25.49 6.73
C LEU A 439 -11.64 -25.01 8.19
N ILE A 440 -12.02 -25.86 9.14
CA ILE A 440 -11.97 -25.55 10.57
C ILE A 440 -10.53 -25.25 10.99
N GLN A 441 -9.56 -26.02 10.52
CA GLN A 441 -8.15 -25.81 10.84
C GLN A 441 -7.63 -24.44 10.36
N LYS A 442 -8.11 -23.94 9.22
CA LYS A 442 -7.75 -22.63 8.69
C LYS A 442 -8.45 -21.47 9.39
N LEU A 443 -9.63 -21.73 9.97
CA LEU A 443 -10.49 -20.70 10.56
C LEU A 443 -10.33 -20.56 12.08
N ASP A 444 -10.01 -21.64 12.80
CA ASP A 444 -9.80 -21.66 14.25
C ASP A 444 -8.39 -21.15 14.63
N ILE A 445 -8.08 -19.92 14.24
CA ILE A 445 -6.84 -19.21 14.60
C ILE A 445 -7.10 -18.18 15.72
N PRO A 446 -6.12 -17.89 16.60
CA PRO A 446 -6.27 -16.86 17.62
C PRO A 446 -6.42 -15.47 16.98
N VAL A 447 -7.42 -14.71 17.42
CA VAL A 447 -7.59 -13.32 17.03
C VAL A 447 -6.51 -12.44 17.67
N ARG A 448 -6.00 -11.47 16.90
CA ARG A 448 -5.07 -10.47 17.40
C ARG A 448 -5.81 -9.43 18.25
N GLN A 449 -5.10 -8.85 19.21
CA GLN A 449 -5.63 -7.79 20.06
C GLN A 449 -4.96 -6.45 19.75
N VAL A 450 -5.73 -5.38 19.89
CA VAL A 450 -5.26 -4.00 19.71
C VAL A 450 -5.55 -3.22 20.98
N LEU A 451 -4.54 -2.53 21.49
CA LEU A 451 -4.67 -1.47 22.48
C LEU A 451 -4.89 -0.15 21.74
N ILE A 452 -5.96 0.55 22.05
CA ILE A 452 -6.27 1.86 21.51
C ILE A 452 -6.14 2.88 22.63
N GLU A 453 -5.31 3.89 22.40
CA GLU A 453 -5.17 5.04 23.28
C GLU A 453 -5.65 6.30 22.56
N ALA A 454 -6.63 6.98 23.14
CA ALA A 454 -7.02 8.31 22.73
C ALA A 454 -6.38 9.35 23.65
N ARG A 455 -6.02 10.51 23.12
CA ARG A 455 -5.63 11.69 23.90
C ARG A 455 -6.41 12.88 23.41
N ILE A 456 -7.25 13.42 24.27
CA ILE A 456 -7.97 14.67 24.02
C ILE A 456 -7.25 15.75 24.80
N VAL A 457 -6.66 16.70 24.09
CA VAL A 457 -5.94 17.84 24.67
C VAL A 457 -6.76 19.07 24.45
N GLU A 458 -7.09 19.77 25.53
CA GLU A 458 -7.77 21.05 25.51
C GLU A 458 -6.87 22.10 26.15
N ALA A 459 -6.58 23.15 25.40
CA ALA A 459 -5.84 24.31 25.87
C ALA A 459 -6.76 25.53 25.84
N SER A 460 -6.74 26.31 26.92
CA SER A 460 -7.46 27.57 27.02
C SER A 460 -6.48 28.67 27.40
N ASP A 461 -6.60 29.82 26.74
CA ASP A 461 -5.81 31.02 26.99
C ASP A 461 -6.77 32.21 27.04
N THR A 462 -6.93 32.77 28.23
CA THR A 462 -7.86 33.85 28.55
C THR A 462 -7.07 35.09 28.90
N PHE A 463 -7.24 36.16 28.14
CA PHE A 463 -6.65 37.46 28.41
C PHE A 463 -7.73 38.49 28.69
N GLY A 464 -7.55 39.27 29.76
CA GLY A 464 -8.45 40.34 30.15
C GLY A 464 -7.69 41.61 30.48
N LYS A 465 -8.16 42.74 29.96
CA LYS A 465 -7.62 44.07 30.27
C LYS A 465 -8.75 45.06 30.48
N SER A 466 -8.81 45.69 31.64
CA SER A 466 -9.74 46.77 31.93
C SER A 466 -9.03 48.00 32.48
N LEU A 467 -9.52 49.17 32.06
CA LEU A 467 -9.12 50.47 32.58
C LEU A 467 -10.36 51.32 32.75
N GLY A 468 -10.52 51.91 33.93
CA GLY A 468 -11.67 52.72 34.26
C GLY A 468 -11.33 53.82 35.26
N VAL A 469 -12.24 54.77 35.38
CA VAL A 469 -12.06 56.00 36.15
C VAL A 469 -13.31 56.31 36.95
N ARG A 470 -13.13 56.73 38.20
CA ARG A 470 -14.14 57.43 38.97
C ARG A 470 -13.68 58.85 39.23
N LEU A 471 -14.56 59.80 38.91
CA LEU A 471 -14.35 61.20 39.23
C LEU A 471 -15.52 61.64 40.10
N GLY A 472 -15.19 62.15 41.26
CA GLY A 472 -16.14 62.65 42.23
C GLY A 472 -15.69 63.93 42.86
N GLY A 473 -16.58 64.58 43.55
CA GLY A 473 -16.27 65.83 44.20
C GLY A 473 -17.48 66.37 44.93
N GLY A 474 -17.20 67.31 45.82
CA GLY A 474 -18.20 67.87 46.68
C GLY A 474 -17.86 69.32 46.95
N ILE A 475 -18.88 70.17 46.87
CA ILE A 475 -18.82 71.50 47.43
C ILE A 475 -19.87 71.55 48.53
N SER A 476 -19.44 71.52 49.77
CA SER A 476 -20.29 71.76 50.93
C SER A 476 -20.49 73.27 51.05
N ARG A 477 -21.58 73.76 50.47
CA ARG A 477 -22.05 75.13 50.71
C ARG A 477 -23.02 75.12 51.89
N GLU A 478 -23.20 76.30 52.47
CA GLU A 478 -24.00 76.63 53.65
C GLU A 478 -25.32 75.86 53.83
N ARG A 479 -25.79 75.83 55.08
CA ARG A 479 -27.01 75.18 55.57
C ARG A 479 -28.16 75.27 54.55
N VAL A 480 -28.59 74.12 54.03
CA VAL A 480 -29.89 73.98 53.37
C VAL A 480 -30.91 73.68 54.46
N ALA A 481 -31.95 74.50 54.56
CA ALA A 481 -33.02 74.29 55.53
C ALA A 481 -33.75 72.97 55.21
N SER A 482 -33.65 71.99 56.10
CA SER A 482 -34.50 70.80 56.08
C SER A 482 -35.85 71.14 56.70
N ALA A 483 -36.93 70.54 56.18
CA ALA A 483 -38.32 70.82 56.58
C ALA A 483 -38.60 70.67 58.09
N ASN A 484 -37.70 70.02 58.84
CA ASN A 484 -37.82 69.76 60.28
C ASN A 484 -36.89 70.63 61.15
N GLY A 485 -36.36 71.75 60.65
CA GLY A 485 -35.55 72.69 61.44
C GLY A 485 -34.14 72.20 61.81
N ASN A 486 -33.78 70.97 61.44
CA ASN A 486 -32.40 70.49 61.54
C ASN A 486 -31.57 71.01 60.35
N PRO A 487 -30.36 71.58 60.58
CA PRO A 487 -29.50 72.03 59.50
C PRO A 487 -29.01 70.82 58.68
N ALA A 488 -29.37 70.75 57.41
CA ALA A 488 -28.80 69.79 56.45
C ALA A 488 -27.78 70.53 55.58
N TYR A 489 -26.65 69.89 55.26
CA TYR A 489 -25.66 70.45 54.34
C TYR A 489 -25.94 69.92 52.93
N GLY A 490 -26.34 70.79 52.01
CA GLY A 490 -26.51 70.43 50.60
C GLY A 490 -25.16 70.39 49.90
N THR A 491 -24.76 69.22 49.42
CA THR A 491 -23.51 69.02 48.67
C THR A 491 -23.82 68.76 47.20
N PHE A 492 -23.23 69.54 46.29
CA PHE A 492 -23.26 69.21 44.85
C PHE A 492 -22.47 67.93 44.62
N GLY A 493 -23.12 66.88 44.08
CA GLY A 493 -22.52 65.57 43.82
C GLY A 493 -22.93 64.44 44.76
N VAL A 494 -23.74 64.72 45.79
CA VAL A 494 -24.22 63.72 46.75
C VAL A 494 -25.73 63.91 46.96
N MET A 495 -26.53 62.85 46.88
CA MET A 495 -27.87 62.82 47.47
C MET A 495 -27.70 62.76 48.99
N PRO A 496 -28.06 63.79 49.78
CA PRO A 496 -27.94 63.71 51.24
C PRO A 496 -28.99 62.73 51.77
N VAL A 497 -28.61 61.50 52.09
CA VAL A 497 -29.41 60.65 52.98
C VAL A 497 -28.94 60.92 54.40
N THR A 498 -29.66 61.80 55.09
CA THR A 498 -29.57 61.88 56.55
C THR A 498 -30.42 60.75 57.12
N THR A 499 -29.82 59.61 57.49
CA THR A 499 -30.49 58.73 58.47
C THR A 499 -30.42 59.44 59.81
N ALA A 500 -31.57 59.90 60.31
CA ALA A 500 -31.67 60.42 61.66
C ALA A 500 -31.39 59.27 62.63
N ALA A 501 -30.15 59.18 63.14
CA ALA A 501 -29.88 58.44 64.35
C ALA A 501 -30.46 59.25 65.51
N GLY A 502 -31.56 58.76 66.09
CA GLY A 502 -32.13 59.34 67.31
C GLY A 502 -31.12 59.27 68.45
N GLY A 503 -30.64 60.41 68.92
CA GLY A 503 -29.76 60.50 70.09
C GLY A 503 -28.86 61.73 70.04
N VAL A 504 -28.96 62.57 71.08
CA VAL A 504 -28.15 63.78 71.26
C VAL A 504 -26.67 63.41 71.35
N GLY A 505 -25.89 63.81 70.35
CA GLY A 505 -24.43 63.69 70.35
C GLY A 505 -23.87 62.96 69.14
N GLY A 506 -23.52 63.72 68.09
CA GLY A 506 -22.72 63.24 66.96
C GLY A 506 -23.53 62.70 65.78
N ALA A 507 -23.90 63.58 64.85
CA ALA A 507 -24.27 63.14 63.50
C ALA A 507 -23.02 62.65 62.78
N THR A 508 -22.83 61.34 62.66
CA THR A 508 -21.80 60.77 61.78
C THR A 508 -22.25 61.00 60.34
N ALA A 509 -21.68 62.02 59.69
CA ALA A 509 -21.91 62.26 58.27
C ALA A 509 -21.18 61.16 57.46
N THR A 510 -21.89 60.09 57.12
CA THR A 510 -21.39 59.10 56.16
C THR A 510 -21.56 59.68 54.75
N TRP A 511 -20.45 60.07 54.12
CA TRP A 511 -20.43 60.54 52.74
C TRP A 511 -20.68 59.36 51.79
N THR A 512 -21.91 59.21 51.31
CA THR A 512 -22.25 58.19 50.31
C THR A 512 -21.85 58.68 48.91
N ASN A 513 -20.96 57.93 48.26
CA ASN A 513 -20.54 57.96 46.84
C ASN A 513 -20.79 59.28 46.06
N SER A 514 -19.85 60.23 46.14
CA SER A 514 -19.91 61.55 45.47
C SER A 514 -19.39 61.58 44.03
N ASN A 515 -19.42 60.44 43.33
CA ASN A 515 -18.84 60.31 42.00
C ASN A 515 -19.81 60.79 40.91
N PHE A 516 -19.47 61.86 40.21
CA PHE A 516 -20.22 62.32 39.03
C PHE A 516 -19.93 61.46 37.79
N ILE A 517 -18.73 60.86 37.73
CA ILE A 517 -18.35 59.86 36.74
C ILE A 517 -17.99 58.60 37.50
N ASN A 518 -18.72 57.51 37.24
CA ASN A 518 -18.53 56.23 37.90
C ASN A 518 -18.36 55.14 36.85
N LEU A 519 -17.17 55.11 36.24
CA LEU A 519 -16.79 54.17 35.18
C LEU A 519 -15.61 53.30 35.64
N PRO A 520 -15.68 52.59 36.78
CA PRO A 520 -14.57 51.78 37.27
C PRO A 520 -14.25 50.63 36.31
N ALA A 521 -13.00 50.16 36.36
CA ALA A 521 -12.57 48.93 35.70
C ALA A 521 -13.41 47.75 36.24
N GLY A 522 -13.77 46.83 35.34
CA GLY A 522 -14.42 45.56 35.68
C GLY A 522 -13.42 44.42 35.79
N ASP A 523 -13.88 43.25 36.22
CA ASP A 523 -13.13 41.98 36.16
C ASP A 523 -13.05 41.48 34.71
N ALA A 524 -12.22 42.15 33.91
CA ALA A 524 -11.96 41.74 32.54
C ALA A 524 -11.29 40.36 32.54
N GLY A 525 -11.90 39.41 31.83
CA GLY A 525 -11.42 38.02 31.78
C GLY A 525 -12.07 37.08 32.81
N GLY A 526 -12.99 37.57 33.67
CA GLY A 526 -13.77 36.72 34.58
C GLY A 526 -12.92 35.92 35.56
N THR A 527 -11.78 36.47 35.96
CA THR A 527 -10.77 35.79 36.78
C THR A 527 -11.07 35.86 38.27
N GLY A 528 -12.06 36.66 38.68
CA GLY A 528 -12.38 36.91 40.08
C GLY A 528 -11.41 37.89 40.75
N ASN A 529 -10.55 38.55 39.97
CA ASN A 529 -9.55 39.48 40.48
C ASN A 529 -10.13 40.90 40.57
N ALA A 530 -9.95 41.55 41.72
CA ALA A 530 -10.30 42.94 41.88
C ALA A 530 -9.30 43.84 41.14
N PRO A 531 -9.74 44.85 40.35
CA PRO A 531 -8.85 45.83 39.74
C PRO A 531 -8.05 46.61 40.79
N GLY A 532 -6.77 46.86 40.50
CA GLY A 532 -5.95 47.75 41.31
C GLY A 532 -6.44 49.18 41.18
N THR A 533 -6.55 49.90 42.30
CA THR A 533 -7.03 51.29 42.32
C THR A 533 -5.95 52.24 42.82
N PHE A 534 -5.93 53.44 42.25
CA PHE A 534 -5.09 54.55 42.69
C PHE A 534 -5.95 55.81 42.74
N ALA A 535 -6.00 56.46 43.89
CA ALA A 535 -6.87 57.63 44.11
C ALA A 535 -6.07 58.85 44.57
N ILE A 536 -6.41 60.01 44.02
CA ILE A 536 -5.93 61.33 44.44
C ILE A 536 -7.13 62.16 44.85
N SER A 537 -7.05 62.74 46.05
CA SER A 537 -8.04 63.68 46.56
C SER A 537 -7.42 65.06 46.75
N LEU A 538 -7.98 66.06 46.09
CA LEU A 538 -7.65 67.47 46.30
C LEU A 538 -8.72 68.10 47.17
N PHE A 539 -8.34 68.77 48.24
CA PHE A 539 -9.27 69.42 49.16
C PHE A 539 -8.73 70.75 49.69
N ASN A 540 -9.63 71.63 50.12
CA ASN A 540 -9.26 72.88 50.81
C ASN A 540 -9.12 72.68 52.32
N SER A 541 -8.49 73.63 53.01
CA SER A 541 -8.21 73.56 54.46
C SER A 541 -9.45 73.37 55.33
N SER A 542 -10.61 73.88 54.89
CA SER A 542 -11.89 73.72 55.58
C SER A 542 -12.66 72.45 55.19
N LEU A 543 -12.08 71.60 54.34
CA LEU A 543 -12.67 70.36 53.82
C LEU A 543 -14.05 70.53 53.14
N SER A 544 -14.38 71.76 52.73
CA SER A 544 -15.66 72.13 52.13
C SER A 544 -15.68 72.03 50.61
N ARG A 545 -14.50 71.86 49.98
CA ARG A 545 -14.34 71.63 48.55
C ARG A 545 -13.41 70.45 48.36
N MET A 546 -13.89 69.40 47.71
CA MET A 546 -13.15 68.18 47.47
C MET A 546 -13.29 67.76 46.01
N LEU A 547 -12.21 67.26 45.41
CA LEU A 547 -12.18 66.63 44.10
C LEU A 547 -11.42 65.31 44.25
N ASN A 548 -12.07 64.21 43.91
CA ASN A 548 -11.54 62.86 43.99
C ASN A 548 -11.40 62.32 42.57
N LEU A 549 -10.21 61.86 42.23
CA LEU A 549 -9.93 61.11 41.02
C LEU A 549 -9.41 59.73 41.43
N GLU A 550 -10.12 58.68 41.04
CA GLU A 550 -9.71 57.29 41.21
C GLU A 550 -9.54 56.65 39.83
N ILE A 551 -8.37 56.10 39.58
CA ILE A 551 -8.09 55.28 38.40
C ILE A 551 -8.06 53.83 38.87
N SER A 552 -8.68 52.97 38.08
CA SER A 552 -8.77 51.53 38.33
C SER A 552 -8.30 50.79 37.09
N ALA A 553 -7.44 49.79 37.28
CA ALA A 553 -6.85 49.02 36.18
C ALA A 553 -6.67 47.55 36.55
N LEU A 554 -6.90 46.67 35.58
CA LEU A 554 -6.64 45.24 35.68
C LEU A 554 -6.09 44.75 34.34
N GLU A 555 -5.05 43.92 34.40
CA GLU A 555 -4.60 43.10 33.29
C GLU A 555 -4.36 41.70 33.85
N ALA A 556 -5.07 40.71 33.29
CA ALA A 556 -5.08 39.33 33.76
C ALA A 556 -4.84 38.39 32.58
N ASP A 557 -4.01 37.37 32.80
CA ASP A 557 -3.68 36.31 31.85
C ASP A 557 -3.91 34.96 32.54
N GLY A 558 -4.77 34.13 31.96
CA GLY A 558 -5.21 32.85 32.51
C GLY A 558 -5.01 31.72 31.50
N LYS A 559 -4.13 30.77 31.83
CA LYS A 559 -3.81 29.63 30.95
C LYS A 559 -4.22 28.32 31.59
N GLY A 560 -4.89 27.47 30.81
CA GLY A 560 -5.36 26.15 31.21
C GLY A 560 -4.94 25.09 30.19
N LYS A 561 -4.55 23.91 30.68
CA LYS A 561 -4.31 22.73 29.84
C LYS A 561 -4.93 21.51 30.50
N LEU A 562 -5.84 20.85 29.80
CA LEU A 562 -6.52 19.64 30.22
C LEU A 562 -6.20 18.52 29.23
N VAL A 563 -5.70 17.39 29.73
CA VAL A 563 -5.41 16.19 28.94
C VAL A 563 -6.24 15.04 29.48
N SER A 564 -7.00 14.39 28.61
CA SER A 564 -7.78 13.19 28.92
C SER A 564 -7.31 12.04 28.04
N SER A 565 -6.93 10.91 28.64
CA SER A 565 -6.33 9.78 27.91
C SER A 565 -7.02 8.44 28.17
N PRO A 566 -8.23 8.18 27.62
CA PRO A 566 -8.88 6.88 27.76
C PRO A 566 -8.16 5.81 26.92
N ARG A 567 -8.07 4.60 27.48
CA ARG A 567 -7.37 3.45 26.88
C ARG A 567 -8.26 2.22 26.95
N VAL A 568 -8.34 1.47 25.86
CA VAL A 568 -9.14 0.25 25.78
C VAL A 568 -8.40 -0.80 24.95
N ILE A 569 -8.53 -2.07 25.34
CA ILE A 569 -8.00 -3.22 24.59
C ILE A 569 -9.18 -4.00 24.05
N THR A 570 -9.13 -4.36 22.77
CA THR A 570 -10.15 -5.21 22.15
C THR A 570 -9.56 -6.15 21.12
N ALA A 571 -10.31 -7.18 20.77
CA ALA A 571 -9.97 -8.09 19.69
C ALA A 571 -10.25 -7.43 18.32
N ASP A 572 -9.60 -7.94 17.29
CA ASP A 572 -9.90 -7.56 15.90
C ASP A 572 -11.39 -7.68 15.58
N GLN A 573 -11.94 -6.69 14.87
CA GLN A 573 -13.37 -6.58 14.49
C GLN A 573 -14.37 -6.57 15.65
N THR A 574 -13.91 -6.36 16.90
CA THR A 574 -14.78 -6.34 18.08
C THR A 574 -14.91 -4.92 18.63
N LYS A 575 -16.14 -4.39 18.65
CA LYS A 575 -16.46 -3.08 19.22
C LYS A 575 -16.17 -3.06 20.73
N ALA A 576 -15.48 -2.02 21.18
CA ALA A 576 -15.23 -1.74 22.59
C ALA A 576 -15.66 -0.32 22.96
N LEU A 577 -16.10 -0.15 24.21
CA LEU A 577 -16.62 1.10 24.76
C LEU A 577 -16.00 1.32 26.14
N ILE A 578 -15.49 2.53 26.37
CA ILE A 578 -15.10 3.03 27.69
C ILE A 578 -15.76 4.39 27.91
N GLU A 579 -16.48 4.55 29.02
CA GLU A 579 -17.15 5.80 29.39
C GLU A 579 -16.88 6.17 30.86
N GLN A 580 -16.68 7.46 31.13
CA GLN A 580 -16.54 8.02 32.48
C GLN A 580 -17.27 9.36 32.57
N GLY A 581 -18.13 9.53 33.57
CA GLY A 581 -18.81 10.80 33.84
C GLY A 581 -19.99 10.64 34.77
N GLU A 582 -20.99 11.51 34.63
CA GLU A 582 -22.18 11.53 35.47
C GLU A 582 -23.48 11.50 34.67
N GLU A 583 -24.56 11.05 35.30
CA GLU A 583 -25.91 11.07 34.73
C GLU A 583 -26.72 12.21 35.38
N ILE A 584 -27.11 13.18 34.56
CA ILE A 584 -27.86 14.35 35.01
C ILE A 584 -29.37 14.06 34.87
N PRO A 585 -30.16 14.16 35.96
CA PRO A 585 -31.61 13.97 35.90
C PRO A 585 -32.31 15.20 35.30
N TYR A 586 -33.21 14.96 34.36
CA TYR A 586 -34.11 15.96 33.76
C TYR A 586 -35.56 15.61 34.03
N GLN A 587 -36.36 16.62 34.32
CA GLN A 587 -37.81 16.45 34.45
C GLN A 587 -38.44 16.49 33.05
N GLN A 588 -39.13 15.41 32.68
CA GLN A 588 -39.85 15.27 31.41
C GLN A 588 -41.34 15.11 31.70
N ALA A 589 -42.18 15.86 30.98
CA ALA A 589 -43.62 15.67 31.03
C ALA A 589 -43.99 14.34 30.34
N THR A 590 -44.69 13.47 31.05
CA THR A 590 -45.26 12.24 30.47
C THR A 590 -46.56 12.56 29.72
N SER A 591 -47.00 11.65 28.84
CA SER A 591 -48.27 11.77 28.12
C SER A 591 -49.50 11.90 29.02
N SER A 592 -49.39 11.54 30.30
CA SER A 592 -50.45 11.65 31.32
C SER A 592 -50.40 12.97 32.11
N GLY A 593 -49.47 13.89 31.79
CA GLY A 593 -49.28 15.14 32.53
C GLY A 593 -48.48 15.01 33.84
N ALA A 594 -48.05 13.80 34.22
CA ALA A 594 -47.18 13.58 35.36
C ALA A 594 -45.71 13.87 35.00
N THR A 595 -44.90 14.29 35.98
CA THR A 595 -43.46 14.52 35.80
C THR A 595 -42.69 13.20 35.96
N SER A 596 -41.92 12.81 34.95
CA SER A 596 -40.98 11.67 35.00
C SER A 596 -39.54 12.18 34.98
N ILE A 597 -38.63 11.47 35.63
CA ILE A 597 -37.20 11.82 35.64
C ILE A 597 -36.50 10.98 34.56
N SER A 598 -35.87 11.65 33.60
CA SER A 598 -35.05 11.03 32.54
C SER A 598 -33.59 11.42 32.74
N PHE A 599 -32.70 10.44 32.76
CA PHE A 599 -31.27 10.70 32.89
C PHE A 599 -30.63 10.98 31.52
N ARG A 600 -29.72 11.96 31.48
CA ARG A 600 -28.86 12.25 30.33
C ARG A 600 -27.40 12.16 30.77
N LYS A 601 -26.59 11.41 30.01
CA LYS A 601 -25.17 11.21 30.29
C LYS A 601 -24.36 12.46 29.92
N ALA A 602 -23.48 12.90 30.80
CA ALA A 602 -22.40 13.83 30.53
C ALA A 602 -21.09 13.09 30.78
N VAL A 603 -20.57 12.40 29.75
CA VAL A 603 -19.44 11.47 29.86
C VAL A 603 -18.34 11.77 28.85
N LEU A 604 -17.12 11.43 29.22
CA LEU A 604 -16.04 11.15 28.28
C LEU A 604 -16.24 9.72 27.77
N LYS A 605 -16.52 9.57 26.48
CA LYS A 605 -16.77 8.29 25.81
C LYS A 605 -15.71 8.06 24.73
N LEU A 606 -15.12 6.87 24.72
CA LEU A 606 -14.36 6.34 23.59
C LEU A 606 -15.00 5.02 23.17
N GLU A 607 -15.54 5.02 21.97
CA GLU A 607 -16.06 3.85 21.28
C GLU A 607 -15.20 3.56 20.06
N VAL A 608 -14.75 2.32 19.91
CA VAL A 608 -13.84 1.94 18.83
C VAL A 608 -14.09 0.52 18.34
N THR A 609 -14.01 0.34 17.02
CA THR A 609 -13.92 -0.97 16.37
C THR A 609 -12.66 -1.01 15.52
N PRO A 610 -11.64 -1.82 15.90
CA PRO A 610 -10.44 -1.95 15.09
C PRO A 610 -10.57 -3.04 14.03
N GLN A 611 -9.87 -2.87 12.92
CA GLN A 611 -9.66 -3.88 11.89
C GLN A 611 -8.18 -3.91 11.48
N ILE A 612 -7.54 -5.06 11.62
CA ILE A 612 -6.13 -5.25 11.24
C ILE A 612 -6.03 -5.65 9.77
N THR A 613 -5.21 -4.91 9.02
CA THR A 613 -4.89 -5.20 7.62
C THR A 613 -3.76 -6.23 7.50
N PRO A 614 -3.66 -6.98 6.39
CA PRO A 614 -2.55 -7.92 6.16
C PRO A 614 -1.15 -7.29 6.25
N GLU A 615 -1.04 -6.01 5.91
CA GLU A 615 0.18 -5.20 5.96
C GLU A 615 0.58 -4.80 7.39
N GLY A 616 -0.33 -4.98 8.37
CA GLY A 616 -0.12 -4.64 9.78
C GLY A 616 -0.59 -3.23 10.17
N ASN A 617 -1.24 -2.50 9.27
CA ASN A 617 -1.93 -1.26 9.60
C ASN A 617 -3.30 -1.55 10.24
N ILE A 618 -3.84 -0.58 10.97
CA ILE A 618 -5.06 -0.73 11.76
C ILE A 618 -6.07 0.32 11.29
N ILE A 619 -7.18 -0.15 10.74
CA ILE A 619 -8.36 0.69 10.46
C ILE A 619 -9.14 0.83 11.76
N LEU A 620 -9.52 2.04 12.11
CA LEU A 620 -10.27 2.33 13.32
C LEU A 620 -11.54 3.08 12.96
N THR A 621 -12.70 2.47 13.24
CA THR A 621 -13.97 3.20 13.32
C THR A 621 -14.09 3.75 14.73
N LEU A 622 -14.17 5.07 14.87
CA LEU A 622 -14.07 5.77 16.13
C LEU A 622 -15.28 6.68 16.35
N ASP A 623 -15.80 6.64 17.57
CA ASP A 623 -16.75 7.61 18.11
C ASP A 623 -16.20 8.07 19.47
N VAL A 624 -15.75 9.32 19.50
CA VAL A 624 -15.21 9.97 20.69
C VAL A 624 -16.15 11.10 21.09
N SER A 625 -16.62 11.11 22.32
CA SER A 625 -17.35 12.25 22.89
C SER A 625 -16.74 12.71 24.21
N LYS A 626 -16.78 14.01 24.46
CA LYS A 626 -16.39 14.64 25.72
C LYS A 626 -17.50 15.61 26.10
N ASP A 627 -18.42 15.12 26.91
CA ASP A 627 -19.56 15.88 27.37
C ASP A 627 -19.31 16.36 28.80
N ALA A 628 -19.72 17.60 29.08
CA ALA A 628 -19.57 18.22 30.40
C ALA A 628 -20.86 18.93 30.81
N ARG A 629 -21.10 19.01 32.12
CA ARG A 629 -22.21 19.82 32.65
C ARG A 629 -21.99 21.30 32.35
N GLY A 630 -22.96 21.91 31.69
CA GLY A 630 -23.01 23.34 31.36
C GLY A 630 -23.79 24.16 32.39
N VAL A 631 -24.29 25.32 31.95
CA VAL A 631 -25.00 26.29 32.80
C VAL A 631 -26.32 25.71 33.31
N ASN A 632 -26.65 25.96 34.58
CA ASN A 632 -27.97 25.59 35.13
C ASN A 632 -29.09 26.45 34.51
N THR A 633 -30.06 25.80 33.87
CA THR A 633 -31.29 26.45 33.37
C THR A 633 -32.48 26.11 34.28
N SER A 634 -33.61 26.81 34.12
CA SER A 634 -34.85 26.51 34.85
C SER A 634 -35.39 25.09 34.59
N ALA A 635 -35.02 24.48 33.46
CA ALA A 635 -35.42 23.12 33.08
C ALA A 635 -34.36 22.03 33.42
N GLY A 636 -33.23 22.43 34.02
CA GLY A 636 -32.09 21.55 34.31
C GLY A 636 -30.76 22.10 33.79
N PRO A 637 -29.62 21.50 34.13
CA PRO A 637 -28.30 21.90 33.64
C PRO A 637 -28.19 21.67 32.13
N ALA A 638 -27.66 22.60 31.34
CA ALA A 638 -27.29 22.33 29.95
C ALA A 638 -26.14 21.31 29.88
N ILE A 639 -25.90 20.67 28.72
CA ILE A 639 -24.76 19.78 28.49
C ILE A 639 -23.93 20.36 27.35
N ASN A 640 -22.68 20.65 27.63
CA ASN A 640 -21.70 21.05 26.61
C ASN A 640 -21.13 19.78 25.99
N THR A 641 -21.34 19.59 24.69
CA THR A 641 -20.93 18.37 23.99
C THR A 641 -19.80 18.64 23.01
N LYS A 642 -18.84 17.72 22.94
CA LYS A 642 -17.75 17.74 21.95
C LYS A 642 -17.64 16.34 21.39
N HIS A 643 -17.90 16.15 20.11
CA HIS A 643 -18.05 14.81 19.54
C HIS A 643 -17.39 14.71 18.17
N VAL A 644 -16.71 13.59 17.93
CA VAL A 644 -16.00 13.28 16.70
C VAL A 644 -16.28 11.82 16.33
N GLN A 645 -16.82 11.61 15.13
CA GLN A 645 -17.04 10.29 14.55
C GLN A 645 -16.29 10.20 13.22
N THR A 646 -15.45 9.18 13.06
CA THR A 646 -14.63 9.03 11.85
C THR A 646 -14.18 7.59 11.64
N GLU A 647 -13.59 7.34 10.48
CA GLU A 647 -12.86 6.12 10.16
C GLU A 647 -11.48 6.50 9.64
N VAL A 648 -10.43 5.95 10.27
CA VAL A 648 -9.03 6.30 9.94
C VAL A 648 -8.16 5.05 9.85
N LEU A 649 -7.22 5.04 8.90
CA LEU A 649 -6.17 4.05 8.80
C LEU A 649 -4.91 4.59 9.50
N VAL A 650 -4.36 3.82 10.44
CA VAL A 650 -3.18 4.21 11.22
C VAL A 650 -2.17 3.06 11.21
N GLU A 651 -0.90 3.41 11.15
CA GLU A 651 0.19 2.44 11.29
C GLU A 651 0.23 1.88 12.72
N ASN A 652 0.72 0.64 12.89
CA ASN A 652 0.85 0.04 14.21
C ASN A 652 1.82 0.83 15.10
N GLY A 653 1.31 1.39 16.21
CA GLY A 653 2.06 2.23 17.13
C GLY A 653 2.18 3.69 16.70
N GLY A 654 1.68 4.05 15.51
CA GLY A 654 1.65 5.42 15.02
C GLY A 654 0.57 6.25 15.71
N THR A 655 0.78 7.57 15.80
CA THR A 655 -0.21 8.52 16.32
C THR A 655 -0.75 9.37 15.18
N VAL A 656 -2.08 9.46 15.07
CA VAL A 656 -2.76 10.34 14.12
C VAL A 656 -3.57 11.40 14.86
N VAL A 657 -3.60 12.62 14.32
CA VAL A 657 -4.54 13.67 14.74
C VAL A 657 -5.81 13.48 13.93
N ILE A 658 -6.91 13.18 14.61
CA ILE A 658 -8.19 12.90 13.96
C ILE A 658 -8.97 14.18 13.70
N GLY A 659 -8.80 15.17 14.58
CA GLY A 659 -9.46 16.45 14.44
C GLY A 659 -9.15 17.38 15.58
N GLY A 660 -9.63 18.62 15.43
CA GLY A 660 -9.54 19.64 16.44
C GLY A 660 -10.51 20.79 16.19
N ILE A 661 -10.72 21.59 17.22
CA ILE A 661 -11.56 22.79 17.18
C ILE A 661 -10.72 23.94 17.74
N PHE A 662 -10.62 25.01 16.96
CA PHE A 662 -9.99 26.25 17.37
C PHE A 662 -11.04 27.36 17.43
N GLU A 663 -11.15 28.04 18.56
CA GLU A 663 -12.09 29.12 18.77
C GLU A 663 -11.37 30.32 19.42
N LEU A 664 -11.64 31.51 18.90
CA LEU A 664 -11.14 32.78 19.41
C LEU A 664 -12.31 33.75 19.50
N THR A 665 -12.62 34.19 20.72
CA THR A 665 -13.61 35.24 20.98
C THR A 665 -12.88 36.49 21.48
N GLU A 666 -12.97 37.58 20.73
CA GLU A 666 -12.48 38.89 21.14
C GLU A 666 -13.67 39.85 21.40
N THR A 667 -13.69 40.43 22.59
CA THR A 667 -14.66 41.46 22.99
C THR A 667 -13.90 42.74 23.32
N ASN A 668 -14.36 43.87 22.76
CA ASN A 668 -13.79 45.19 23.04
C ASN A 668 -14.93 46.17 23.35
N ASP A 669 -15.13 46.46 24.62
CA ASP A 669 -16.17 47.34 25.12
C ASP A 669 -15.59 48.68 25.55
N GLU A 670 -16.18 49.77 25.07
CA GLU A 670 -15.83 51.14 25.46
C GLU A 670 -17.08 51.88 25.93
N SER A 671 -17.12 52.24 27.20
CA SER A 671 -18.16 53.10 27.78
C SER A 671 -17.59 54.48 28.05
N ARG A 672 -18.19 55.55 27.53
CA ARG A 672 -17.64 56.90 27.67
C ARG A 672 -18.72 57.96 27.91
N VAL A 673 -18.32 59.06 28.54
CA VAL A 673 -19.14 60.28 28.61
C VAL A 673 -19.15 60.94 27.23
N PRO A 674 -20.32 61.26 26.65
CA PRO A 674 -20.39 61.96 25.36
C PRO A 674 -19.60 63.28 25.38
N VAL A 675 -18.96 63.62 24.26
CA VAL A 675 -18.06 64.78 24.09
C VAL A 675 -16.76 64.70 24.91
N LEU A 676 -16.84 64.56 26.24
CA LEU A 676 -15.67 64.59 27.13
C LEU A 676 -14.75 63.36 26.95
N GLY A 677 -15.30 62.19 26.62
CA GLY A 677 -14.52 60.98 26.35
C GLY A 677 -13.74 60.98 25.03
N GLU A 678 -14.03 61.92 24.14
CA GLU A 678 -13.42 62.02 22.80
C GLU A 678 -12.25 63.02 22.74
N VAL A 679 -12.05 63.81 23.79
CA VAL A 679 -10.96 64.80 23.86
C VAL A 679 -9.60 64.08 23.81
N PRO A 680 -8.66 64.49 22.94
CA PRO A 680 -7.32 63.93 22.90
C PRO A 680 -6.63 64.05 24.26
N TYR A 681 -5.90 63.01 24.66
CA TYR A 681 -5.21 62.85 25.95
C TYR A 681 -6.14 62.81 27.19
N LEU A 682 -7.01 63.80 27.37
CA LEU A 682 -7.88 63.95 28.55
C LEU A 682 -9.10 63.02 28.53
N GLY A 683 -9.54 62.58 27.35
CA GLY A 683 -10.72 61.70 27.22
C GLY A 683 -10.56 60.34 27.91
N ALA A 684 -9.32 59.92 28.20
CA ALA A 684 -9.05 58.73 29.00
C ALA A 684 -9.62 58.82 30.44
N LEU A 685 -9.80 60.02 30.98
CA LEU A 685 -10.40 60.25 32.31
C LEU A 685 -11.93 60.16 32.31
N PHE A 686 -12.55 60.07 31.13
CA PHE A 686 -14.00 60.10 30.93
C PHE A 686 -14.52 58.84 30.23
N ARG A 687 -13.74 57.76 30.21
CA ARG A 687 -14.10 56.49 29.57
C ARG A 687 -13.59 55.27 30.35
N LYS A 688 -14.30 54.16 30.21
CA LYS A 688 -13.91 52.79 30.58
C LYS A 688 -13.63 52.03 29.29
N ARG A 689 -12.52 51.29 29.26
CA ARG A 689 -12.20 50.34 28.19
C ARG A 689 -12.00 48.95 28.78
N GLU A 690 -12.55 47.96 28.10
CA GLU A 690 -12.48 46.56 28.49
C GLU A 690 -12.22 45.73 27.25
N ARG A 691 -11.11 45.00 27.24
CA ARG A 691 -10.75 44.06 26.18
C ARG A 691 -10.61 42.67 26.79
N VAL A 692 -11.33 41.71 26.21
CA VAL A 692 -11.27 40.30 26.59
C VAL A 692 -10.96 39.48 25.34
N ALA A 693 -10.01 38.56 25.44
CA ALA A 693 -9.70 37.61 24.38
C ALA A 693 -9.67 36.20 24.98
N ASN A 694 -10.58 35.34 24.53
CA ASN A 694 -10.68 33.95 24.94
C ASN A 694 -10.31 33.05 23.78
N LYS A 695 -9.21 32.31 23.91
CA LYS A 695 -8.71 31.36 22.92
C LYS A 695 -8.86 29.95 23.47
N THR A 696 -9.52 29.07 22.74
CA THR A 696 -9.68 27.66 23.10
C THR A 696 -9.27 26.78 21.92
N GLU A 697 -8.47 25.76 22.21
CA GLU A 697 -8.00 24.79 21.22
C GLU A 697 -8.19 23.38 21.76
N MET A 698 -8.88 22.54 21.00
CA MET A 698 -9.03 21.12 21.29
C MET A 698 -8.40 20.31 20.17
N LEU A 699 -7.62 19.29 20.52
CA LEU A 699 -7.05 18.32 19.58
C LEU A 699 -7.34 16.90 20.09
N VAL A 700 -7.67 16.00 19.16
CA VAL A 700 -7.91 14.58 19.43
C VAL A 700 -6.87 13.74 18.70
N PHE A 701 -6.04 13.04 19.47
CA PHE A 701 -5.03 12.11 18.99
C PHE A 701 -5.46 10.68 19.24
N ILE A 702 -5.14 9.77 18.33
CA ILE A 702 -5.36 8.33 18.50
C ILE A 702 -4.08 7.58 18.16
N THR A 703 -3.76 6.60 19.00
CA THR A 703 -2.60 5.72 18.86
C THR A 703 -3.03 4.27 19.07
N PRO A 704 -3.18 3.46 18.01
CA PRO A 704 -3.39 2.03 18.14
C PRO A 704 -2.06 1.29 18.26
N LYS A 705 -2.05 0.20 19.02
CA LYS A 705 -0.90 -0.70 19.18
C LYS A 705 -1.37 -2.15 19.19
N MET A 706 -0.94 -2.95 18.23
CA MET A 706 -1.14 -4.39 18.26
C MET A 706 -0.36 -5.02 19.42
N ILE A 707 -1.02 -5.88 20.18
CA ILE A 707 -0.40 -6.67 21.25
C ILE A 707 0.09 -7.97 20.63
N THR A 708 1.40 -8.07 20.41
CA THR A 708 2.06 -9.25 19.84
C THR A 708 2.52 -10.25 20.89
N ASP A 709 2.59 -9.83 22.16
CA ASP A 709 3.20 -10.61 23.23
C ASP A 709 2.18 -10.97 24.32
N ARG A 710 2.02 -12.27 24.59
CA ARG A 710 1.11 -12.78 25.64
C ARG A 710 1.53 -12.35 27.04
N ASN A 711 2.76 -11.87 27.23
CA ASN A 711 3.30 -11.44 28.53
C ASN A 711 3.23 -9.92 28.79
N ALA A 712 2.83 -9.10 27.81
CA ALA A 712 2.78 -7.64 27.96
C ALA A 712 1.49 -7.10 28.61
N ALA A 713 0.57 -7.97 29.01
CA ALA A 713 -0.73 -7.64 29.59
C ALA A 713 -0.83 -7.92 31.11
N ARG A 714 0.30 -8.01 31.81
CA ARG A 714 0.35 -8.12 33.28
C ARG A 714 0.80 -6.84 33.94
#